data_AF-A0A2D4ZTZ5-F1
#
_entry.id   AF-A0A2D4ZTZ5-F1
#
_cell.length_a   1.000
_cell.length_b   1.000
_cell.length_c   1.000
_cell.angle_alpha   90.00
_cell.angle_beta   90.00
_cell.angle_gamma   90.00
#
_symmetry.space_group_name_H-M   'P 1'
#
loop_
_entity.id
_entity.type
_entity.pdbx_description
1 polymer ?
#
loop_
_entity_poly.entity_id
_entity_poly.type
_entity_poly.pdbx_seq_one_letter_code
_entity_poly.pdbx_strand_id
1 'polypeptide(L)'
;MCLMRVLSMLSIFKTNSLRTESIIMKFRPVLHSMKILSCFTLLTILTVSLSTETKAQLPDILGLDDVSIFLDPGHSQTENQGLYGYSEAEKVLRIGLALRDMLRTQTDIDTVYIARTSDSQQVPLGQRDDLANATGADFYYSIHSNAGATSTNNTLMLHGGWRSNGNTVEKTPNGGKAFGDILIGELTDAMRIPTIGNFADRTFYQGFPDNHSNKFPYLHVNRTTNMASVLSEGGFHTNPFQQKRNLNAEYKRLEAQAAFWTVIEYFGATERPVVGITTGVISDDDDGEPLNGATVTIDGQSYTTDTFQSLFNQYSSDPEELKNGFYYLEELSNGNQQVIVSAEGFYSDTATVDVLTDDFTFHDVSLVSAIPPSVTGFENTDTLLVNPGENLVLQFSRKMVKTTVEDALSLTPTDSIRLVWKSDSRLEIITNELEFESNYVLKIDSTAIDRSSYMHQMDGNSDGIGGDSFVLEIKTGNADIQSPVVSDIRPTNTQLNELTPIASATFDEYLDISNLSSSIEIKKGTYSVPGTVKYYEVFGKSVINFFPSQRLDKSTNYVLRLSGSISDTVGNALGSDINRTFPTTDQEINNEIVVDNFDGGLNAWWEPNQSGSTTGYVPEETSLEVETDIVNLLTGSTQSMRINYGWRSSDTSHLIREYRGSVSTPKFGNSRILQSYVFGDGNGNKFRFVVRDGNGELEASEWYTVDWLGWKLVSWDMANDPVVAWANGNGTLNGTLYLDSYQLTYTPGQPSTGFILFDDLRAVEMGLATSNEDELLADIPSDIKLNQNYPNPFNPSTNITFGLPQHSKVDITVYDMLGRKVATVFAGTKPQGFHSVQFDASNLSSGIYIYQLRTDFGMISKQMTLLK
;
A
#
# COMPACT_ATOMS: atom_id res chain seq x y z
N MET A 1 68.16 -1.90 33.46
CA MET A 1 68.07 -1.94 34.92
C MET A 1 66.75 -2.59 35.29
N CYS A 2 66.81 -3.72 36.02
CA CYS A 2 65.81 -4.42 36.86
C CYS A 2 64.29 -4.15 36.72
N LEU A 3 63.35 -5.11 36.80
CA LEU A 3 63.34 -6.58 36.90
C LEU A 3 61.85 -7.04 36.92
N MET A 4 61.53 -8.11 36.17
CA MET A 4 60.59 -9.24 36.41
C MET A 4 59.22 -9.14 37.16
N ARG A 5 58.21 -9.73 36.49
CA ARG A 5 57.24 -10.81 36.88
C ARG A 5 56.46 -10.73 38.23
N VAL A 6 55.18 -11.11 38.22
CA VAL A 6 54.64 -12.46 38.57
C VAL A 6 53.09 -12.52 38.44
N LEU A 7 52.63 -13.67 37.94
CA LEU A 7 51.25 -14.16 37.70
C LEU A 7 50.60 -14.84 38.94
N SER A 8 49.30 -15.13 38.82
CA SER A 8 48.52 -16.26 39.40
C SER A 8 48.03 -16.09 40.87
N MET A 9 46.87 -16.58 41.34
CA MET A 9 46.19 -17.89 41.19
C MET A 9 44.74 -17.88 41.77
N LEU A 10 43.86 -18.76 41.22
CA LEU A 10 42.83 -19.66 41.82
C LEU A 10 41.83 -19.13 42.87
N SER A 11 40.49 -19.21 42.70
CA SER A 11 39.54 -20.34 42.51
C SER A 11 39.04 -21.04 43.80
N ILE A 12 37.79 -21.53 43.71
CA ILE A 12 37.07 -22.53 44.55
C ILE A 12 36.31 -21.99 45.79
N PHE A 13 34.96 -21.98 45.75
CA PHE A 13 34.10 -23.01 46.37
C PHE A 13 32.60 -22.85 46.05
N LYS A 14 31.98 -24.01 45.87
CA LYS A 14 30.62 -24.32 45.41
C LYS A 14 29.73 -24.68 46.63
N THR A 15 28.41 -24.65 46.39
CA THR A 15 27.32 -25.48 46.97
C THR A 15 26.80 -25.26 48.39
N ASN A 16 25.50 -24.89 48.50
CA ASN A 16 24.37 -25.65 49.07
C ASN A 16 23.11 -24.73 49.12
N SER A 17 22.01 -24.99 48.39
CA SER A 17 20.96 -26.03 48.56
C SER A 17 19.82 -25.62 49.53
N LEU A 18 18.63 -25.41 48.93
CA LEU A 18 17.27 -25.73 49.40
C LEU A 18 16.69 -25.06 50.68
N ARG A 19 15.64 -24.24 50.55
CA ARG A 19 14.20 -24.61 50.60
C ARG A 19 13.27 -23.39 50.73
N THR A 20 12.22 -23.46 49.91
CA THR A 20 10.87 -22.85 49.97
C THR A 20 10.37 -22.34 51.33
N GLU A 21 9.78 -21.14 51.32
CA GLU A 21 8.43 -20.92 51.86
C GLU A 21 7.76 -19.69 51.20
N SER A 22 6.51 -19.89 50.82
CA SER A 22 5.65 -18.99 50.06
C SER A 22 4.76 -18.21 51.02
N ILE A 23 4.70 -16.87 50.93
CA ILE A 23 3.54 -16.10 51.38
C ILE A 23 3.19 -15.04 50.33
N ILE A 24 2.01 -15.23 49.76
CA ILE A 24 1.26 -14.28 48.92
C ILE A 24 0.58 -13.27 49.85
N MET A 25 0.74 -11.96 49.62
CA MET A 25 -0.39 -11.03 49.39
C MET A 25 0.07 -9.58 49.25
N LYS A 26 -0.18 -9.04 48.03
CA LYS A 26 -0.82 -7.75 47.70
C LYS A 26 -0.59 -6.58 48.65
N PHE A 27 0.00 -5.49 48.14
CA PHE A 27 -0.58 -4.14 48.21
C PHE A 27 -0.01 -3.26 47.09
N ARG A 28 -0.90 -2.71 46.24
CA ARG A 28 -0.64 -1.59 45.32
C ARG A 28 -0.93 -0.25 46.04
N PRO A 29 -0.42 0.88 45.52
CA PRO A 29 0.05 2.02 46.31
C PRO A 29 -1.00 3.11 46.50
N VAL A 30 -0.80 3.96 47.50
CA VAL A 30 -1.43 5.30 47.55
C VAL A 30 -0.38 6.33 47.95
N LEU A 31 -0.16 7.27 47.03
CA LEU A 31 0.57 8.52 47.18
C LEU A 31 0.02 9.37 48.35
N HIS A 32 0.90 10.05 49.10
CA HIS A 32 0.92 11.52 49.14
C HIS A 32 2.16 12.08 49.85
N SER A 33 2.87 12.92 49.10
CA SER A 33 3.49 14.21 49.46
C SER A 33 4.12 14.41 50.85
N MET A 34 5.44 14.65 50.89
CA MET A 34 5.98 15.99 51.15
C MET A 34 7.49 16.06 50.90
N LYS A 35 7.87 17.17 50.26
CA LYS A 35 9.23 17.68 50.00
C LYS A 35 10.06 17.76 51.29
N ILE A 36 11.36 17.48 51.21
CA ILE A 36 12.45 18.37 51.67
C ILE A 36 13.78 17.97 51.02
N LEU A 37 14.48 19.03 50.63
CA LEU A 37 15.78 19.25 50.05
C LEU A 37 16.96 18.59 50.81
N SER A 38 17.92 17.99 50.10
CA SER A 38 19.34 18.04 50.50
C SER A 38 20.28 17.67 49.34
N CYS A 39 21.17 18.61 49.03
CA CYS A 39 22.29 18.54 48.10
C CYS A 39 23.23 17.36 48.37
N PHE A 40 23.70 16.69 47.32
CA PHE A 40 25.05 16.13 47.27
C PHE A 40 25.60 16.27 45.84
N THR A 41 26.50 17.22 45.68
CA THR A 41 27.40 17.41 44.55
C THR A 41 28.51 16.37 44.62
N LEU A 42 28.66 15.54 43.58
CA LEU A 42 29.86 14.74 43.36
C LEU A 42 30.53 15.26 42.08
N LEU A 43 31.71 15.86 42.28
CA LEU A 43 32.55 16.52 41.29
C LEU A 43 33.42 15.44 40.62
N THR A 44 33.11 15.07 39.38
CA THR A 44 34.02 14.26 38.54
C THR A 44 34.86 15.21 37.70
N ILE A 45 36.16 15.22 37.96
CA ILE A 45 37.16 16.02 37.25
C ILE A 45 37.34 15.42 35.86
N LEU A 46 36.74 16.04 34.84
CA LEU A 46 37.10 15.83 33.44
C LEU A 46 38.10 16.93 33.08
N THR A 47 39.36 16.57 32.89
CA THR A 47 40.39 17.48 32.38
C THR A 47 40.09 17.80 30.92
N VAL A 48 39.28 18.83 30.71
CA VAL A 48 39.22 19.55 29.43
C VAL A 48 40.52 20.33 29.32
N SER A 49 41.42 19.86 28.47
CA SER A 49 42.52 20.67 27.97
C SER A 49 41.93 21.78 27.10
N LEU A 50 41.61 22.91 27.73
CA LEU A 50 41.41 24.18 27.03
C LEU A 50 42.77 24.63 26.48
N SER A 51 43.07 24.23 25.24
CA SER A 51 43.98 24.98 24.38
C SER A 51 43.19 26.09 23.72
N THR A 52 43.06 27.23 24.41
CA THR A 52 42.70 28.49 23.76
C THR A 52 43.95 29.00 23.03
N GLU A 53 44.20 28.48 21.84
CA GLU A 53 44.86 29.24 20.79
C GLU A 53 43.78 29.68 19.81
N THR A 54 43.10 30.78 20.13
CA THR A 54 42.37 31.55 19.12
C THR A 54 43.40 32.21 18.21
N LYS A 55 43.83 31.49 17.17
CA LYS A 55 44.13 32.16 15.91
C LYS A 55 42.79 32.64 15.37
N ALA A 56 42.53 33.93 15.46
CA ALA A 56 41.56 34.56 14.58
C ALA A 56 42.08 34.38 13.16
N GLN A 57 41.55 33.38 12.46
CA GLN A 57 41.74 33.23 11.02
C GLN A 57 41.02 34.41 10.36
N LEU A 58 41.73 35.19 9.55
CA LEU A 58 41.12 36.22 8.71
C LEU A 58 40.13 35.51 7.76
N PRO A 59 39.00 36.13 7.36
CA PRO A 59 38.10 35.50 6.39
C PRO A 59 38.88 35.19 5.11
N ASP A 60 38.81 33.93 4.66
CA ASP A 60 39.56 33.44 3.51
C ASP A 60 38.92 33.89 2.16
N ILE A 61 37.69 34.41 2.21
CA ILE A 61 36.92 34.89 1.05
C ILE A 61 36.59 36.37 1.23
N LEU A 62 36.97 37.20 0.25
CA LEU A 62 36.76 38.65 0.26
C LEU A 62 35.80 39.09 -0.85
N GLY A 63 35.25 40.30 -0.74
CA GLY A 63 34.40 40.93 -1.77
C GLY A 63 32.91 40.86 -1.49
N LEU A 64 32.50 40.50 -0.28
CA LEU A 64 31.13 40.56 0.21
C LEU A 64 30.91 41.61 1.31
N ASP A 65 31.93 42.41 1.64
CA ASP A 65 31.89 43.43 2.70
C ASP A 65 30.80 44.49 2.52
N ASP A 66 30.45 44.83 1.28
CA ASP A 66 29.35 45.73 0.93
C ASP A 66 28.03 45.00 0.58
N VAL A 67 27.97 43.67 0.74
CA VAL A 67 26.79 42.84 0.41
C VAL A 67 25.97 42.52 1.65
N SER A 68 24.65 42.61 1.50
CA SER A 68 23.70 42.18 2.52
C SER A 68 22.63 41.25 1.95
N ILE A 69 22.37 40.13 2.61
CA ILE A 69 21.38 39.13 2.18
C ILE A 69 20.34 38.88 3.26
N PHE A 70 19.09 38.71 2.85
CA PHE A 70 18.00 38.27 3.71
C PHE A 70 17.64 36.82 3.41
N LEU A 71 17.90 35.94 4.37
CA LEU A 71 17.55 34.53 4.29
C LEU A 71 16.15 34.30 4.87
N ASP A 72 15.31 33.59 4.13
CA ASP A 72 13.96 33.26 4.54
C ASP A 72 13.74 31.75 4.57
N PRO A 73 14.02 31.09 5.71
CA PRO A 73 13.60 29.71 5.92
C PRO A 73 12.07 29.63 5.90
N GLY A 74 11.52 29.06 4.85
CA GLY A 74 10.08 28.93 4.60
C GLY A 74 9.32 28.35 5.79
N HIS A 75 8.03 28.68 5.89
CA HIS A 75 7.13 28.16 6.92
C HIS A 75 7.56 28.48 8.38
N SER A 76 6.74 28.13 9.36
CA SER A 76 7.03 28.32 10.79
C SER A 76 6.65 27.09 11.61
N GLN A 77 7.24 26.94 12.80
CA GLN A 77 6.91 25.84 13.70
C GLN A 77 7.02 24.49 12.98
N THR A 78 5.93 23.74 12.96
CA THR A 78 5.82 22.44 12.31
C THR A 78 4.88 22.53 11.11
N GLU A 79 4.75 23.68 10.46
CA GLU A 79 3.98 23.82 9.22
C GLU A 79 4.59 22.97 8.09
N ASN A 80 3.72 22.59 7.15
CA ASN A 80 3.99 21.68 6.04
C ASN A 80 4.65 20.37 6.50
N GLN A 81 3.84 19.52 7.12
CA GLN A 81 4.26 18.24 7.67
C GLN A 81 4.78 17.29 6.58
N GLY A 82 5.97 16.74 6.79
CA GLY A 82 6.50 15.63 6.01
C GLY A 82 6.23 14.27 6.66
N LEU A 83 7.02 13.27 6.28
CA LEU A 83 6.97 11.95 6.90
C LEU A 83 7.71 11.93 8.25
N TYR A 84 7.41 10.93 9.08
CA TYR A 84 8.07 10.66 10.36
C TYR A 84 7.99 11.81 11.39
N GLY A 85 6.96 12.65 11.28
CA GLY A 85 6.73 13.77 12.20
C GLY A 85 7.75 14.91 12.09
N TYR A 86 8.52 14.97 10.99
CA TYR A 86 9.48 16.04 10.72
C TYR A 86 8.99 16.93 9.57
N SER A 87 8.87 18.22 9.82
CA SER A 87 8.25 19.16 8.87
C SER A 87 9.27 19.86 7.97
N GLU A 88 8.79 20.40 6.84
CA GLU A 88 9.63 21.29 6.00
C GLU A 88 10.17 22.46 6.81
N ALA A 89 9.32 23.10 7.62
CA ALA A 89 9.69 24.25 8.43
C ALA A 89 10.89 23.93 9.36
N GLU A 90 10.96 22.71 9.88
CA GLU A 90 12.10 22.29 10.68
C GLU A 90 13.35 22.11 9.82
N LYS A 91 13.24 21.43 8.67
CA LYS A 91 14.34 21.21 7.71
C LYS A 91 14.98 22.54 7.29
N VAL A 92 14.19 23.44 6.71
CA VAL A 92 14.70 24.66 6.06
C VAL A 92 15.28 25.66 7.04
N LEU A 93 14.86 25.61 8.31
CA LEU A 93 15.48 26.42 9.37
C LEU A 93 16.95 26.06 9.57
N ARG A 94 17.27 24.76 9.63
CA ARG A 94 18.65 24.31 9.87
C ARG A 94 19.53 24.69 8.68
N ILE A 95 19.02 24.57 7.46
CA ILE A 95 19.71 25.00 6.24
C ILE A 95 20.00 26.49 6.29
N GLY A 96 19.00 27.33 6.54
CA GLY A 96 19.19 28.78 6.60
C GLY A 96 20.12 29.24 7.74
N LEU A 97 20.09 28.55 8.89
CA LEU A 97 21.01 28.81 9.99
C LEU A 97 22.45 28.41 9.64
N ALA A 98 22.65 27.26 9.01
CA ALA A 98 23.97 26.79 8.56
C ALA A 98 24.55 27.72 7.49
N LEU A 99 23.75 28.09 6.48
CA LEU A 99 24.16 29.05 5.45
C LEU A 99 24.56 30.40 6.05
N ARG A 100 23.75 30.92 6.99
CA ARG A 100 24.08 32.16 7.70
C ARG A 100 25.40 32.08 8.45
N ASP A 101 25.65 30.95 9.11
CA ASP A 101 26.88 30.71 9.84
C ASP A 101 28.09 30.70 8.89
N MET A 102 28.04 29.88 7.85
CA MET A 102 29.07 29.78 6.80
C MET A 102 29.41 31.15 6.21
N LEU A 103 28.40 31.92 5.81
CA LEU A 103 28.59 33.27 5.27
C LEU A 103 29.34 34.17 6.25
N ARG A 104 28.95 34.18 7.53
CA ARG A 104 29.54 35.08 8.54
C ARG A 104 30.91 34.65 9.04
N THR A 105 31.23 33.35 8.98
CA THR A 105 32.50 32.83 9.53
C THR A 105 33.57 32.64 8.45
N GLN A 106 33.19 32.42 7.20
CA GLN A 106 34.12 32.10 6.12
C GLN A 106 34.34 33.26 5.14
N THR A 107 33.52 34.32 5.20
CA THR A 107 33.60 35.47 4.29
C THR A 107 33.72 36.79 5.04
N ASP A 108 33.98 37.88 4.32
CA ASP A 108 33.97 39.26 4.83
C ASP A 108 32.57 39.91 4.82
N ILE A 109 31.49 39.16 4.56
CA ILE A 109 30.13 39.70 4.52
C ILE A 109 29.74 40.41 5.82
N ASP A 110 29.31 41.66 5.70
CA ASP A 110 28.98 42.48 6.87
C ASP A 110 27.67 42.02 7.54
N THR A 111 26.61 41.84 6.74
CA THR A 111 25.28 41.57 7.29
C THR A 111 24.50 40.46 6.59
N VAL A 112 24.12 39.43 7.37
CA VAL A 112 23.18 38.38 6.95
C VAL A 112 21.96 38.38 7.86
N TYR A 113 20.82 38.78 7.31
CA TYR A 113 19.53 38.76 7.99
C TYR A 113 18.86 37.40 7.85
N ILE A 114 17.98 37.04 8.79
CA ILE A 114 17.18 35.83 8.69
C ILE A 114 15.77 36.05 9.26
N ALA A 115 14.75 35.50 8.60
CA ALA A 115 13.35 35.67 9.01
C ALA A 115 13.04 35.07 10.40
N ARG A 116 13.68 33.94 10.74
CA ARG A 116 13.48 33.22 12.01
C ARG A 116 14.72 32.43 12.41
N THR A 117 14.87 32.16 13.70
CA THR A 117 16.05 31.53 14.31
C THR A 117 15.73 30.32 15.20
N SER A 118 14.46 30.01 15.42
CA SER A 118 14.02 28.84 16.20
C SER A 118 12.68 28.33 15.69
N ASP A 119 12.38 27.05 15.95
CA ASP A 119 11.11 26.43 15.57
C ASP A 119 9.91 27.10 16.25
N SER A 120 10.09 27.60 17.48
CA SER A 120 9.00 28.24 18.22
C SER A 120 8.48 29.54 17.60
N GLN A 121 9.28 30.19 16.74
CA GLN A 121 8.93 31.47 16.14
C GLN A 121 7.92 31.28 15.00
N GLN A 122 6.80 32.00 15.09
CA GLN A 122 5.82 32.10 14.02
C GLN A 122 6.02 33.41 13.26
N VAL A 123 6.31 33.30 11.97
CA VAL A 123 6.51 34.45 11.06
C VAL A 123 5.57 34.28 9.85
N PRO A 124 4.40 34.95 9.86
CA PRO A 124 3.46 34.93 8.74
C PRO A 124 4.07 35.42 7.44
N LEU A 125 3.54 34.97 6.30
CA LEU A 125 4.06 35.29 4.96
C LEU A 125 4.25 36.79 4.72
N GLY A 126 3.25 37.62 5.05
CA GLY A 126 3.32 39.07 4.90
C GLY A 126 4.18 39.80 5.94
N GLN A 127 4.71 39.10 6.95
CA GLN A 127 5.73 39.66 7.83
C GLN A 127 7.14 39.40 7.32
N ARG A 128 7.34 38.38 6.48
CA ARG A 128 8.67 38.00 5.98
C ARG A 128 9.22 39.05 5.02
N ASP A 129 8.38 39.49 4.09
CA ASP A 129 8.67 40.58 3.16
C ASP A 129 8.71 41.93 3.87
N ASP A 130 7.83 42.21 4.84
CA ASP A 130 7.92 43.43 5.66
C ASP A 130 9.26 43.51 6.39
N LEU A 131 9.71 42.40 7.00
CA LEU A 131 11.01 42.31 7.66
C LEU A 131 12.14 42.54 6.66
N ALA A 132 12.13 41.85 5.51
CA ALA A 132 13.17 42.01 4.49
C ALA A 132 13.22 43.42 3.90
N ASN A 133 12.06 43.99 3.58
CA ASN A 133 11.96 45.34 3.04
C ASN A 133 12.47 46.41 4.01
N ALA A 134 12.32 46.16 5.32
CA ALA A 134 12.81 47.05 6.37
C ALA A 134 14.34 47.00 6.55
N THR A 135 15.01 45.93 6.12
CA THR A 135 16.48 45.83 6.23
C THR A 135 17.22 46.57 5.12
N GLY A 136 16.58 46.71 3.95
CA GLY A 136 17.24 47.22 2.75
C GLY A 136 18.28 46.27 2.17
N ALA A 137 18.16 44.96 2.42
CA ALA A 137 19.11 43.96 1.92
C ALA A 137 19.21 43.97 0.38
N ASP A 138 20.37 43.59 -0.15
CA ASP A 138 20.62 43.56 -1.59
C ASP A 138 19.89 42.40 -2.28
N PHE A 139 19.64 41.31 -1.55
CA PHE A 139 19.03 40.10 -2.10
C PHE A 139 18.17 39.35 -1.08
N TYR A 140 17.09 38.74 -1.58
CA TYR A 140 16.17 37.90 -0.81
C TYR A 140 16.22 36.45 -1.29
N TYR A 141 16.61 35.54 -0.40
CA TYR A 141 16.67 34.11 -0.70
C TYR A 141 15.72 33.31 0.20
N SER A 142 14.69 32.72 -0.39
CA SER A 142 13.71 31.87 0.30
C SER A 142 14.04 30.39 0.13
N ILE A 143 14.12 29.67 1.24
CA ILE A 143 14.57 28.27 1.30
C ILE A 143 13.37 27.39 1.64
N HIS A 144 13.06 26.46 0.74
CA HIS A 144 11.90 25.58 0.78
C HIS A 144 12.26 24.12 0.39
N SER A 145 11.34 23.21 0.62
CA SER A 145 11.34 21.86 0.05
C SER A 145 9.92 21.45 -0.33
N ASN A 146 9.77 20.64 -1.36
CA ASN A 146 8.50 20.43 -2.01
C ASN A 146 7.72 19.22 -1.44
N ALA A 147 6.46 19.09 -1.83
CA ALA A 147 5.58 17.99 -1.47
C ALA A 147 4.88 17.40 -2.72
N GLY A 148 4.65 16.10 -2.71
CA GLY A 148 4.00 15.39 -3.80
C GLY A 148 3.90 13.88 -3.53
N ALA A 149 3.69 13.09 -4.59
CA ALA A 149 3.71 11.63 -4.51
C ALA A 149 5.02 11.11 -3.87
N THR A 150 4.93 10.01 -3.14
CA THR A 150 6.06 9.41 -2.40
C THR A 150 7.22 8.97 -3.32
N SER A 151 6.94 8.71 -4.60
CA SER A 151 7.93 8.36 -5.62
C SER A 151 8.58 9.58 -6.31
N THR A 152 8.05 10.79 -6.12
CA THR A 152 8.53 12.00 -6.79
C THR A 152 9.63 12.67 -5.97
N ASN A 153 10.70 13.11 -6.63
CA ASN A 153 11.74 13.93 -6.02
C ASN A 153 12.46 14.75 -7.08
N ASN A 154 12.53 16.08 -6.92
CA ASN A 154 13.30 16.97 -7.78
C ASN A 154 13.61 18.32 -7.12
N THR A 155 14.64 19.00 -7.63
CA THR A 155 14.93 20.41 -7.31
C THR A 155 14.17 21.36 -8.26
N LEU A 156 13.79 22.54 -7.74
CA LEU A 156 13.11 23.60 -8.49
C LEU A 156 13.55 24.98 -7.98
N MET A 157 13.82 25.92 -8.90
CA MET A 157 13.98 27.35 -8.57
C MET A 157 12.83 28.19 -9.12
N LEU A 158 12.35 29.13 -8.32
CA LEU A 158 11.27 30.06 -8.67
C LEU A 158 11.72 31.51 -8.45
N HIS A 159 12.10 32.17 -9.53
CA HIS A 159 12.43 33.60 -9.53
C HIS A 159 11.19 34.46 -9.81
N GLY A 160 11.18 35.71 -9.33
CA GLY A 160 10.04 36.60 -9.58
C GLY A 160 9.91 36.96 -11.06
N GLY A 161 8.81 36.57 -11.72
CA GLY A 161 8.62 36.91 -13.13
C GLY A 161 7.28 36.52 -13.73
N TRP A 162 7.00 37.01 -14.93
CA TRP A 162 5.77 36.72 -15.69
C TRP A 162 5.99 36.80 -17.20
N ARG A 163 4.99 36.43 -17.99
CA ARG A 163 5.00 36.58 -19.47
C ARG A 163 4.33 37.87 -19.93
N SER A 164 5.00 38.62 -20.80
CA SER A 164 4.45 39.78 -21.50
C SER A 164 4.98 39.83 -22.94
N ASN A 165 4.08 39.95 -23.91
CA ASN A 165 4.37 39.98 -25.35
C ASN A 165 5.26 38.81 -25.82
N GLY A 166 4.98 37.60 -25.36
CA GLY A 166 5.73 36.39 -25.75
C GLY A 166 7.12 36.28 -25.12
N ASN A 167 7.49 37.18 -24.20
CA ASN A 167 8.77 37.17 -23.50
C ASN A 167 8.58 36.98 -21.99
N THR A 168 9.55 36.36 -21.35
CA THR A 168 9.63 36.30 -19.88
C THR A 168 10.20 37.62 -19.36
N VAL A 169 9.49 38.24 -18.44
CA VAL A 169 9.85 39.47 -17.75
C VAL A 169 10.16 39.13 -16.30
N GLU A 170 11.37 39.47 -15.85
CA GLU A 170 11.77 39.37 -14.46
C GLU A 170 11.32 40.61 -13.68
N LYS A 171 11.01 40.43 -12.40
CA LYS A 171 10.78 41.56 -11.50
C LYS A 171 12.04 42.41 -11.35
N THR A 172 11.86 43.72 -11.20
CA THR A 172 12.92 44.68 -10.84
C THR A 172 12.94 44.93 -9.33
N PRO A 173 14.12 44.98 -8.66
CA PRO A 173 15.45 44.72 -9.21
C PRO A 173 15.62 43.28 -9.71
N ASN A 174 16.31 43.13 -10.85
CA ASN A 174 16.58 41.81 -11.44
C ASN A 174 17.73 41.12 -10.67
N GLY A 175 17.83 39.80 -10.79
CA GLY A 175 18.92 39.03 -10.20
C GLY A 175 18.50 37.64 -9.75
N GLY A 176 17.21 37.46 -9.45
CA GLY A 176 16.65 36.18 -9.02
C GLY A 176 16.83 35.07 -10.06
N LYS A 177 16.70 35.41 -11.36
CA LYS A 177 16.95 34.42 -12.42
C LYS A 177 18.42 33.98 -12.43
N ALA A 178 19.36 34.93 -12.43
CA ALA A 178 20.78 34.63 -12.49
C ALA A 178 21.27 33.84 -11.27
N PHE A 179 20.82 34.20 -10.07
CA PHE A 179 21.09 33.42 -8.86
C PHE A 179 20.50 32.01 -8.95
N GLY A 180 19.25 31.88 -9.41
CA GLY A 180 18.60 30.58 -9.56
C GLY A 180 19.24 29.70 -10.64
N ASP A 181 19.83 30.28 -11.69
CA ASP A 181 20.54 29.53 -12.73
C ASP A 181 21.84 28.90 -12.20
N ILE A 182 22.51 29.56 -11.25
CA ILE A 182 23.68 29.02 -10.54
C ILE A 182 23.22 27.98 -9.52
N LEU A 183 22.30 28.36 -8.63
CA LEU A 183 21.85 27.52 -7.53
C LEU A 183 21.29 26.19 -7.98
N ILE A 184 20.55 26.17 -9.09
CA ILE A 184 19.93 24.92 -9.54
C ILE A 184 20.97 23.86 -9.89
N GLY A 185 22.13 24.23 -10.44
CA GLY A 185 23.23 23.30 -10.71
C GLY A 185 23.80 22.76 -9.41
N GLU A 186 24.33 23.66 -8.59
CA GLU A 186 24.96 23.35 -7.29
C GLU A 186 24.05 22.51 -6.39
N LEU A 187 22.77 22.88 -6.27
CA LEU A 187 21.82 22.18 -5.42
C LEU A 187 21.46 20.79 -5.96
N THR A 188 21.30 20.65 -7.28
CA THR A 188 20.97 19.36 -7.91
C THR A 188 22.13 18.38 -7.74
N ASP A 189 23.35 18.87 -7.94
CA ASP A 189 24.57 18.07 -7.79
C ASP A 189 24.78 17.67 -6.32
N ALA A 190 24.64 18.63 -5.39
CA ALA A 190 24.72 18.38 -3.95
C ALA A 190 23.70 17.32 -3.49
N MET A 191 22.44 17.50 -3.87
CA MET A 191 21.35 16.66 -3.37
C MET A 191 21.26 15.31 -4.10
N ARG A 192 21.92 15.19 -5.26
CA ARG A 192 21.90 14.01 -6.16
C ARG A 192 20.49 13.57 -6.54
N ILE A 193 19.63 14.53 -6.86
CA ILE A 193 18.25 14.33 -7.31
C ILE A 193 18.03 15.11 -8.61
N PRO A 194 17.11 14.69 -9.50
CA PRO A 194 16.90 15.39 -10.78
C PRO A 194 16.34 16.80 -10.57
N THR A 195 16.44 17.64 -11.59
CA THR A 195 15.87 19.00 -11.58
C THR A 195 14.73 19.15 -12.58
N ILE A 196 13.76 19.99 -12.26
CA ILE A 196 12.80 20.49 -13.26
C ILE A 196 13.18 21.88 -13.80
N GLY A 197 14.16 22.55 -13.21
CA GLY A 197 14.77 23.78 -13.72
C GLY A 197 14.48 25.05 -12.90
N ASN A 198 14.79 26.20 -13.50
CA ASN A 198 14.59 27.54 -12.94
C ASN A 198 13.54 28.31 -13.76
N PHE A 199 12.48 28.77 -13.11
CA PHE A 199 11.35 29.40 -13.80
C PHE A 199 10.93 30.73 -13.19
N ALA A 200 10.40 31.60 -14.05
CA ALA A 200 9.58 32.72 -13.62
C ALA A 200 8.31 32.18 -12.92
N ASP A 201 8.15 32.51 -11.65
CA ASP A 201 7.17 31.91 -10.75
C ASP A 201 5.73 31.93 -11.28
N ARG A 202 5.26 33.05 -11.87
CA ARG A 202 3.92 33.09 -12.46
C ARG A 202 3.79 32.17 -13.65
N THR A 203 4.84 32.07 -14.47
CA THR A 203 4.83 31.18 -15.65
C THR A 203 4.77 29.72 -15.22
N PHE A 204 5.47 29.36 -14.14
CA PHE A 204 5.39 28.03 -13.57
C PHE A 204 3.96 27.67 -13.14
N TYR A 205 3.29 28.55 -12.38
CA TYR A 205 1.95 28.27 -11.85
C TYR A 205 0.79 28.52 -12.83
N GLN A 206 0.96 29.37 -13.84
CA GLN A 206 -0.12 29.80 -14.75
C GLN A 206 0.16 29.46 -16.22
N GLY A 207 1.23 28.71 -16.50
CA GLY A 207 1.61 28.26 -17.84
C GLY A 207 2.34 29.32 -18.67
N PHE A 208 2.42 29.07 -19.98
CA PHE A 208 3.23 29.86 -20.92
C PHE A 208 2.39 30.69 -21.93
N PRO A 209 1.44 31.53 -21.50
CA PRO A 209 0.74 32.41 -22.43
C PRO A 209 1.68 33.49 -22.98
N ASP A 210 1.28 34.12 -24.09
CA ASP A 210 1.97 35.31 -24.60
C ASP A 210 1.89 36.48 -23.61
N ASN A 211 0.78 36.60 -22.88
CA ASN A 211 0.54 37.64 -21.89
C ASN A 211 -0.21 37.09 -20.68
N HIS A 212 0.35 37.26 -19.49
CA HIS A 212 -0.42 37.10 -18.26
C HIS A 212 -1.30 38.33 -18.01
N SER A 213 -2.51 38.11 -17.50
CA SER A 213 -3.43 39.18 -17.08
C SER A 213 -2.82 40.05 -15.97
N ASN A 214 -2.11 39.41 -15.05
CA ASN A 214 -1.36 40.06 -13.98
C ASN A 214 0.13 40.13 -14.36
N LYS A 215 0.65 41.35 -14.47
CA LYS A 215 2.04 41.63 -14.88
C LYS A 215 2.97 41.86 -13.70
N PHE A 216 3.01 40.88 -12.80
CA PHE A 216 3.84 40.87 -11.59
C PHE A 216 4.02 39.42 -11.09
N PRO A 217 5.02 39.09 -10.25
CA PRO A 217 5.24 37.72 -9.78
C PRO A 217 4.03 37.05 -9.10
N TYR A 218 3.95 35.72 -9.11
CA TYR A 218 2.84 34.98 -8.51
C TYR A 218 3.01 34.82 -6.99
N LEU A 219 4.18 34.33 -6.57
CA LEU A 219 4.52 34.11 -5.18
C LEU A 219 4.57 35.43 -4.44
N HIS A 220 4.08 35.43 -3.20
CA HIS A 220 3.95 36.63 -2.40
C HIS A 220 5.32 37.30 -2.18
N VAL A 221 6.28 36.57 -1.62
CA VAL A 221 7.63 37.07 -1.32
C VAL A 221 8.36 37.56 -2.57
N ASN A 222 8.21 36.88 -3.72
CA ASN A 222 8.76 37.38 -4.97
C ASN A 222 8.09 38.67 -5.42
N ARG A 223 6.77 38.82 -5.22
CA ARG A 223 6.02 40.00 -5.65
C ARG A 223 6.29 41.24 -4.79
N THR A 224 6.43 41.09 -3.49
CA THR A 224 6.34 42.20 -2.52
C THR A 224 7.66 42.64 -1.90
N THR A 225 8.71 41.82 -2.00
CA THR A 225 10.06 42.26 -1.63
C THR A 225 10.54 43.38 -2.57
N ASN A 226 11.35 44.31 -2.08
CA ASN A 226 11.86 45.45 -2.85
C ASN A 226 13.27 45.21 -3.44
N MET A 227 13.85 44.03 -3.19
CA MET A 227 15.11 43.55 -3.75
C MET A 227 14.91 42.40 -4.76
N ALA A 228 16.01 41.99 -5.40
CA ALA A 228 16.04 40.77 -6.22
C ALA A 228 15.75 39.55 -5.35
N SER A 229 15.00 38.58 -5.89
CA SER A 229 14.45 37.50 -5.08
C SER A 229 14.35 36.17 -5.82
N VAL A 230 14.63 35.08 -5.11
CA VAL A 230 14.45 33.70 -5.58
C VAL A 230 13.97 32.80 -4.44
N LEU A 231 13.20 31.78 -4.80
CA LEU A 231 12.82 30.70 -3.91
C LEU A 231 13.39 29.37 -4.44
N SER A 232 13.99 28.57 -3.56
CA SER A 232 14.50 27.24 -3.89
C SER A 232 13.69 26.13 -3.23
N GLU A 233 13.36 25.09 -3.98
CA GLU A 233 12.82 23.83 -3.50
C GLU A 233 13.93 22.75 -3.53
N GLY A 234 14.50 22.42 -2.37
CA GLY A 234 15.60 21.47 -2.22
C GLY A 234 15.16 20.01 -2.06
N GLY A 235 14.37 19.49 -3.00
CA GLY A 235 13.83 18.12 -2.96
C GLY A 235 12.52 17.99 -2.19
N PHE A 236 11.99 16.76 -2.11
CA PHE A 236 10.64 16.50 -1.60
C PHE A 236 10.65 15.95 -0.17
N HIS A 237 9.97 16.59 0.78
CA HIS A 237 9.86 16.12 2.17
C HIS A 237 8.76 15.05 2.39
N THR A 238 8.00 14.74 1.33
CA THR A 238 7.04 13.63 1.28
C THR A 238 7.60 12.37 0.59
N ASN A 239 8.81 12.45 0.03
CA ASN A 239 9.51 11.29 -0.51
C ASN A 239 10.22 10.54 0.63
N PRO A 240 9.92 9.25 0.89
CA PRO A 240 10.47 8.52 2.03
C PRO A 240 12.00 8.51 2.08
N PHE A 241 12.65 8.27 0.94
CA PHE A 241 14.11 8.21 0.85
C PHE A 241 14.75 9.57 1.13
N GLN A 242 14.20 10.63 0.52
CA GLN A 242 14.66 11.99 0.76
C GLN A 242 14.42 12.42 2.21
N GLN A 243 13.27 12.07 2.78
CA GLN A 243 12.91 12.50 4.12
C GLN A 243 13.79 11.86 5.18
N LYS A 244 14.18 10.58 5.04
CA LYS A 244 15.18 9.93 5.91
C LYS A 244 16.50 10.69 5.93
N ARG A 245 16.91 11.27 4.79
CA ARG A 245 18.11 12.14 4.69
C ARG A 245 17.87 13.54 5.25
N ASN A 246 16.68 14.13 5.06
CA ASN A 246 16.33 15.44 5.63
C ASN A 246 16.43 15.46 7.18
N LEU A 247 16.30 14.31 7.84
CA LEU A 247 16.54 14.17 9.29
C LEU A 247 18.02 14.37 9.66
N ASN A 248 18.96 13.91 8.82
CA ASN A 248 20.40 13.99 9.06
C ASN A 248 20.90 15.46 9.06
N ALA A 249 21.69 15.82 10.07
CA ALA A 249 22.20 17.19 10.22
C ALA A 249 23.10 17.62 9.06
N GLU A 250 24.01 16.74 8.63
CA GLU A 250 25.02 17.08 7.64
C GLU A 250 24.50 17.03 6.21
N TYR A 251 23.43 16.30 5.95
CA TYR A 251 22.72 16.39 4.68
C TYR A 251 22.07 17.77 4.49
N LYS A 252 21.59 18.38 5.58
CA LYS A 252 21.12 19.78 5.56
C LYS A 252 22.28 20.78 5.44
N ARG A 253 23.45 20.46 6.01
CA ARG A 253 24.68 21.24 5.81
C ARG A 253 25.15 21.19 4.36
N LEU A 254 25.05 20.05 3.69
CA LEU A 254 25.35 19.86 2.27
C LEU A 254 24.49 20.77 1.39
N GLU A 255 23.19 20.86 1.66
CA GLU A 255 22.27 21.80 0.99
C GLU A 255 22.66 23.26 1.23
N ALA A 256 23.03 23.62 2.46
CA ALA A 256 23.53 24.96 2.78
C ALA A 256 24.86 25.27 2.07
N GLN A 257 25.74 24.28 1.88
CA GLN A 257 27.01 24.43 1.19
C GLN A 257 26.83 24.79 -0.30
N ALA A 258 25.87 24.16 -0.98
CA ALA A 258 25.51 24.52 -2.36
C ALA A 258 25.00 25.97 -2.47
N ALA A 259 24.15 26.38 -1.53
CA ALA A 259 23.68 27.76 -1.46
C ALA A 259 24.82 28.75 -1.14
N PHE A 260 25.78 28.38 -0.29
CA PHE A 260 26.94 29.20 0.02
C PHE A 260 27.82 29.46 -1.21
N TRP A 261 28.13 28.41 -1.99
CA TRP A 261 28.90 28.57 -3.24
C TRP A 261 28.16 29.43 -4.28
N THR A 262 26.84 29.28 -4.35
CA THR A 262 26.01 30.15 -5.19
C THR A 262 26.15 31.63 -4.79
N VAL A 263 26.14 31.95 -3.49
CA VAL A 263 26.30 33.33 -3.02
C VAL A 263 27.66 33.89 -3.43
N ILE A 264 28.74 33.12 -3.23
CA ILE A 264 30.10 33.52 -3.62
C ILE A 264 30.18 33.83 -5.12
N GLU A 265 29.68 32.93 -5.96
CA GLU A 265 29.72 33.08 -7.41
C GLU A 265 28.86 34.26 -7.88
N TYR A 266 27.62 34.34 -7.39
CA TYR A 266 26.66 35.35 -7.84
C TYR A 266 27.11 36.78 -7.53
N PHE A 267 27.65 37.02 -6.34
CA PHE A 267 28.13 38.35 -5.94
C PHE A 267 29.56 38.65 -6.39
N GLY A 268 30.25 37.69 -7.02
CA GLY A 268 31.58 37.89 -7.56
C GLY A 268 32.65 38.11 -6.48
N ALA A 269 32.53 37.40 -5.36
CA ALA A 269 33.58 37.35 -4.34
C ALA A 269 34.89 36.76 -4.92
N THR A 270 35.99 36.84 -4.17
CA THR A 270 37.27 36.20 -4.55
C THR A 270 37.09 34.69 -4.82
N GLU A 271 38.10 34.06 -5.43
CA GLU A 271 38.05 32.62 -5.75
C GLU A 271 37.62 31.78 -4.55
N ARG A 272 36.73 30.82 -4.82
CA ARG A 272 36.21 29.84 -3.86
C ARG A 272 37.38 29.13 -3.16
N PRO A 273 37.36 28.98 -1.83
CA PRO A 273 38.44 28.33 -1.11
C PRO A 273 38.44 26.84 -1.41
N VAL A 274 39.59 26.21 -1.17
CA VAL A 274 39.74 24.77 -1.24
C VAL A 274 38.90 24.14 -0.13
N VAL A 275 37.92 23.30 -0.49
CA VAL A 275 36.92 22.79 0.48
C VAL A 275 37.23 21.40 1.01
N GLY A 276 37.74 20.50 0.16
CA GLY A 276 38.11 19.14 0.57
C GLY A 276 36.94 18.37 1.20
N ILE A 277 35.79 18.31 0.52
CA ILE A 277 34.59 17.65 1.03
C ILE A 277 34.46 16.27 0.38
N THR A 278 34.29 15.24 1.20
CA THR A 278 33.89 13.90 0.75
C THR A 278 32.61 13.46 1.46
N THR A 279 31.64 12.98 0.68
CA THR A 279 30.31 12.59 1.18
C THR A 279 29.75 11.43 0.36
N GLY A 280 28.81 10.68 0.93
CA GLY A 280 28.17 9.57 0.24
C GLY A 280 27.21 8.82 1.13
N VAL A 281 26.75 7.68 0.63
CA VAL A 281 25.92 6.74 1.37
C VAL A 281 26.63 5.40 1.53
N ILE A 282 26.55 4.85 2.73
CA ILE A 282 26.98 3.49 3.04
C ILE A 282 25.74 2.60 3.08
N SER A 283 25.74 1.50 2.33
CA SER A 283 24.59 0.58 2.21
C SER A 283 25.03 -0.89 2.31
N ASP A 284 24.06 -1.79 2.51
CA ASP A 284 24.25 -3.22 2.37
C ASP A 284 24.28 -3.59 0.88
N ASP A 285 25.23 -4.42 0.45
CA ASP A 285 25.31 -4.95 -0.91
C ASP A 285 24.15 -5.90 -1.26
N ASP A 286 23.57 -6.56 -0.25
CA ASP A 286 22.54 -7.58 -0.47
C ASP A 286 21.19 -6.98 -0.88
N ASP A 287 20.73 -5.92 -0.23
CA ASP A 287 19.41 -5.31 -0.46
C ASP A 287 19.48 -3.82 -0.88
N GLY A 288 20.65 -3.18 -0.77
CA GLY A 288 20.83 -1.77 -1.09
C GLY A 288 20.35 -0.81 0.01
N GLU A 289 19.90 -1.33 1.16
CA GLU A 289 19.42 -0.50 2.25
C GLU A 289 20.59 0.26 2.92
N PRO A 290 20.40 1.54 3.26
CA PRO A 290 21.43 2.31 3.95
C PRO A 290 21.77 1.72 5.33
N LEU A 291 23.05 1.80 5.73
CA LEU A 291 23.54 1.25 6.99
C LEU A 291 23.63 2.32 8.09
N ASN A 292 23.03 2.01 9.24
CA ASN A 292 23.14 2.81 10.45
C ASN A 292 24.39 2.42 11.25
N GLY A 293 25.07 3.38 11.87
CA GLY A 293 26.26 3.12 12.69
C GLY A 293 27.50 2.67 11.92
N ALA A 294 27.48 2.73 10.58
CA ALA A 294 28.66 2.49 9.77
C ALA A 294 29.68 3.62 9.98
N THR A 295 30.95 3.29 10.05
CA THR A 295 32.05 4.25 10.26
C THR A 295 32.90 4.34 9.01
N VAL A 296 33.10 5.58 8.54
CA VAL A 296 34.02 5.93 7.46
C VAL A 296 35.20 6.72 8.03
N THR A 297 36.40 6.46 7.53
CA THR A 297 37.62 7.20 7.89
C THR A 297 38.35 7.66 6.64
N ILE A 298 38.62 8.96 6.55
CA ILE A 298 39.31 9.63 5.43
C ILE A 298 40.27 10.67 6.02
N ASP A 299 41.51 10.71 5.55
CA ASP A 299 42.54 11.65 6.01
C ASP A 299 42.68 11.71 7.56
N GLY A 300 42.52 10.57 8.22
CA GLY A 300 42.57 10.45 9.69
C GLY A 300 41.35 10.99 10.45
N GLN A 301 40.37 11.56 9.75
CA GLN A 301 39.07 11.93 10.31
C GLN A 301 38.08 10.78 10.19
N SER A 302 37.21 10.60 11.20
CA SER A 302 36.19 9.54 11.20
C SER A 302 34.79 10.14 11.35
N TYR A 303 33.83 9.56 10.63
CA TYR A 303 32.40 9.87 10.74
C TYR A 303 31.61 8.58 10.90
N THR A 304 30.60 8.59 11.78
CA THR A 304 29.69 7.45 12.00
C THR A 304 28.29 7.85 11.56
N THR A 305 27.67 7.03 10.70
CA THR A 305 26.30 7.26 10.22
C THR A 305 25.29 7.19 11.37
N ASP A 306 24.15 7.85 11.20
CA ASP A 306 23.12 7.91 12.23
C ASP A 306 22.67 6.51 12.67
N THR A 307 22.27 6.41 13.94
CA THR A 307 21.72 5.20 14.55
C THR A 307 20.35 5.49 15.12
N PHE A 308 19.62 4.44 15.50
CA PHE A 308 18.40 4.60 16.27
C PHE A 308 18.62 5.41 17.56
N GLN A 309 19.72 5.14 18.26
CA GLN A 309 20.04 5.80 19.52
C GLN A 309 20.47 7.25 19.33
N SER A 310 21.17 7.59 18.25
CA SER A 310 21.66 8.95 18.00
C SER A 310 20.61 9.89 17.41
N LEU A 311 19.73 9.40 16.54
CA LEU A 311 18.77 10.24 15.81
C LEU A 311 17.35 9.66 15.78
N PHE A 312 17.19 8.41 15.32
CA PHE A 312 15.87 7.96 14.86
C PHE A 312 14.85 7.64 15.96
N ASN A 313 15.28 7.40 17.20
CA ASN A 313 14.39 7.20 18.35
C ASN A 313 13.49 8.41 18.68
N GLN A 314 13.78 9.58 18.09
CA GLN A 314 12.97 10.78 18.21
C GLN A 314 11.74 10.74 17.29
N TYR A 315 11.80 9.94 16.22
CA TYR A 315 10.84 9.95 15.12
C TYR A 315 10.15 8.59 14.91
N SER A 316 10.77 7.50 15.36
CA SER A 316 10.21 6.15 15.31
C SER A 316 10.46 5.41 16.63
N SER A 317 9.56 4.47 16.95
CA SER A 317 9.78 3.47 18.00
C SER A 317 10.41 2.16 17.48
N ASP A 318 10.48 2.00 16.16
CA ASP A 318 11.07 0.84 15.49
C ASP A 318 12.55 1.14 15.14
N PRO A 319 13.51 0.37 15.69
CA PRO A 319 14.93 0.58 15.41
C PRO A 319 15.33 0.35 13.94
N GLU A 320 14.49 -0.35 13.16
CA GLU A 320 14.80 -0.73 11.78
C GLU A 320 14.08 0.13 10.72
N GLU A 321 13.08 0.95 11.10
CA GLU A 321 12.27 1.72 10.15
C GLU A 321 13.07 2.81 9.41
N LEU A 322 13.98 3.48 10.13
CA LEU A 322 14.69 4.65 9.63
C LEU A 322 16.19 4.38 9.49
N LYS A 323 16.66 4.49 8.25
CA LYS A 323 18.07 4.35 7.86
C LYS A 323 18.40 5.39 6.80
N ASN A 324 19.56 6.04 6.91
CA ASN A 324 20.00 7.03 5.91
C ASN A 324 21.40 6.74 5.34
N GLY A 325 22.26 6.03 6.09
CA GLY A 325 23.62 5.67 5.68
C GLY A 325 24.51 6.86 5.29
N PHE A 326 24.09 8.09 5.56
CA PHE A 326 24.70 9.28 5.01
C PHE A 326 25.91 9.71 5.84
N TYR A 327 27.01 10.04 5.17
CA TYR A 327 28.19 10.59 5.79
C TYR A 327 28.68 11.85 5.09
N TYR A 328 29.33 12.73 5.85
CA TYR A 328 29.88 13.99 5.36
C TYR A 328 31.14 14.32 6.15
N LEU A 329 32.26 14.51 5.44
CA LEU A 329 33.55 14.92 5.99
C LEU A 329 34.02 16.14 5.19
N GLU A 330 34.43 17.20 5.88
CA GLU A 330 34.95 18.46 5.33
C GLU A 330 36.38 18.73 5.85
N GLU A 331 37.05 19.73 5.26
CA GLU A 331 38.43 20.09 5.63
C GLU A 331 39.46 18.96 5.39
N LEU A 332 39.21 18.10 4.41
CA LEU A 332 40.13 17.03 4.03
C LEU A 332 41.25 17.55 3.13
N SER A 333 42.43 16.95 3.24
CA SER A 333 43.53 17.20 2.31
C SER A 333 43.15 16.72 0.90
N ASN A 334 43.29 17.60 -0.10
CA ASN A 334 42.96 17.27 -1.49
C ASN A 334 43.92 16.25 -2.11
N GLY A 335 43.50 15.67 -3.23
CA GLY A 335 44.22 14.61 -3.92
C GLY A 335 43.81 13.22 -3.41
N ASN A 336 44.61 12.21 -3.76
CA ASN A 336 44.33 10.83 -3.41
C ASN A 336 44.31 10.59 -1.90
N GLN A 337 43.13 10.31 -1.36
CA GLN A 337 42.90 9.89 0.02
C GLN A 337 42.38 8.46 0.08
N GLN A 338 42.81 7.72 1.10
CA GLN A 338 42.19 6.43 1.41
C GLN A 338 40.85 6.65 2.11
N VAL A 339 39.85 5.90 1.68
CA VAL A 339 38.56 5.78 2.35
C VAL A 339 38.46 4.39 2.92
N ILE A 340 38.34 4.30 4.25
CA ILE A 340 38.19 3.03 4.96
C ILE A 340 36.80 3.02 5.57
N VAL A 341 35.99 2.02 5.22
CA VAL A 341 34.61 1.90 5.70
C VAL A 341 34.42 0.59 6.44
N SER A 342 33.74 0.63 7.57
CA SER A 342 33.45 -0.54 8.41
C SER A 342 32.09 -0.42 9.07
N ALA A 343 31.42 -1.55 9.30
CA ALA A 343 30.18 -1.62 10.06
C ALA A 343 30.15 -2.95 10.84
N GLU A 344 29.42 -2.98 11.95
CA GLU A 344 29.23 -4.22 12.72
C GLU A 344 28.46 -5.25 11.89
N GLY A 345 28.99 -6.47 11.79
CA GLY A 345 28.39 -7.53 10.98
C GLY A 345 28.74 -7.47 9.49
N PHE A 346 29.64 -6.59 9.06
CA PHE A 346 30.05 -6.43 7.65
C PHE A 346 31.57 -6.54 7.48
N TYR A 347 32.01 -6.98 6.29
CA TYR A 347 33.42 -6.84 5.92
C TYR A 347 33.77 -5.38 5.67
N SER A 348 34.91 -4.94 6.20
CA SER A 348 35.41 -3.60 5.92
C SER A 348 35.88 -3.48 4.47
N ASP A 349 35.68 -2.31 3.88
CA ASP A 349 36.16 -1.99 2.54
C ASP A 349 37.19 -0.86 2.58
N THR A 350 38.07 -0.82 1.58
CA THR A 350 39.07 0.24 1.43
C THR A 350 39.18 0.65 -0.02
N ALA A 351 38.91 1.93 -0.27
CA ALA A 351 39.02 2.54 -1.59
C ALA A 351 40.01 3.72 -1.56
N THR A 352 40.34 4.26 -2.74
CA THR A 352 41.05 5.53 -2.88
C THR A 352 40.17 6.48 -3.68
N VAL A 353 39.96 7.68 -3.15
CA VAL A 353 39.21 8.75 -3.80
C VAL A 353 40.13 9.94 -4.05
N ASP A 354 39.95 10.62 -5.17
CA ASP A 354 40.65 11.86 -5.47
C ASP A 354 39.81 13.02 -4.94
N VAL A 355 40.17 13.54 -3.75
CA VAL A 355 39.40 14.59 -3.08
C VAL A 355 39.57 15.90 -3.84
N LEU A 356 38.48 16.37 -4.43
CA LEU A 356 38.41 17.56 -5.26
C LEU A 356 38.69 18.84 -4.46
N THR A 357 39.22 19.85 -5.16
CA THR A 357 39.54 21.17 -4.58
C THR A 357 38.34 22.11 -4.54
N ASP A 358 37.47 21.98 -5.53
CA ASP A 358 36.47 22.97 -5.93
C ASP A 358 35.07 22.38 -6.10
N ASP A 359 34.84 21.13 -5.67
CA ASP A 359 33.55 20.47 -5.71
C ASP A 359 33.43 19.35 -4.64
N PHE A 360 32.23 18.78 -4.50
CA PHE A 360 31.98 17.61 -3.67
C PHE A 360 32.63 16.37 -4.26
N THR A 361 33.35 15.60 -3.44
CA THR A 361 33.79 14.26 -3.80
C THR A 361 32.74 13.25 -3.33
N PHE A 362 31.92 12.75 -4.26
CA PHE A 362 30.93 11.72 -3.92
C PHE A 362 31.53 10.32 -3.96
N HIS A 363 31.35 9.56 -2.89
CA HIS A 363 31.79 8.17 -2.82
C HIS A 363 30.81 7.30 -2.02
N ASP A 364 29.91 6.61 -2.73
CA ASP A 364 29.02 5.62 -2.11
C ASP A 364 29.75 4.30 -1.92
N VAL A 365 29.44 3.59 -0.83
CA VAL A 365 30.09 2.32 -0.47
C VAL A 365 29.03 1.28 -0.11
N SER A 366 29.03 0.15 -0.84
CA SER A 366 28.23 -1.02 -0.47
C SER A 366 29.10 -2.01 0.29
N LEU A 367 28.76 -2.29 1.54
CA LEU A 367 29.46 -3.28 2.35
C LEU A 367 28.79 -4.64 2.19
N VAL A 368 29.61 -5.68 2.11
CA VAL A 368 29.12 -7.07 2.08
C VAL A 368 28.92 -7.56 3.50
N SER A 369 27.70 -8.01 3.83
CA SER A 369 27.41 -8.64 5.12
C SER A 369 28.32 -9.85 5.37
N ALA A 370 28.82 -9.98 6.59
CA ALA A 370 29.64 -11.10 7.04
C ALA A 370 28.80 -12.24 7.65
N ILE A 371 27.48 -12.05 7.73
CA ILE A 371 26.56 -13.06 8.27
C ILE A 371 26.28 -14.11 7.17
N PRO A 372 26.56 -15.40 7.37
CA PRO A 372 26.30 -16.42 6.36
C PRO A 372 24.81 -16.59 6.01
N PRO A 373 24.46 -17.15 4.83
CA PRO A 373 23.08 -17.42 4.47
C PRO A 373 22.46 -18.54 5.31
N SER A 374 21.25 -18.32 5.80
CA SER A 374 20.44 -19.29 6.57
C SER A 374 19.01 -19.32 6.05
N VAL A 375 18.18 -20.26 6.52
CA VAL A 375 16.74 -20.31 6.19
C VAL A 375 15.96 -19.60 7.30
N THR A 376 15.16 -18.60 6.94
CA THR A 376 14.42 -17.73 7.87
C THR A 376 12.90 -17.96 7.88
N GLY A 377 12.36 -18.73 6.93
CA GLY A 377 10.92 -18.93 6.77
C GLY A 377 10.46 -20.38 6.92
N PHE A 378 10.05 -20.77 8.13
CA PHE A 378 9.13 -21.87 8.47
C PHE A 378 8.75 -21.74 9.96
N GLU A 379 7.57 -22.21 10.39
CA GLU A 379 7.23 -22.20 11.83
C GLU A 379 8.21 -23.11 12.59
N ASN A 380 8.83 -22.57 13.66
CA ASN A 380 9.80 -23.23 14.53
C ASN A 380 9.23 -24.48 15.22
N THR A 381 9.10 -25.55 14.46
CA THR A 381 8.84 -26.90 14.94
C THR A 381 9.87 -27.79 14.27
N ASP A 382 10.55 -28.63 15.05
CA ASP A 382 11.52 -29.61 14.54
C ASP A 382 10.90 -30.57 13.49
N THR A 383 9.56 -30.60 13.40
CA THR A 383 8.78 -31.38 12.45
C THR A 383 7.63 -30.56 11.87
N LEU A 384 7.59 -30.41 10.54
CA LEU A 384 6.53 -29.71 9.82
C LEU A 384 5.49 -30.70 9.28
N LEU A 385 4.20 -30.44 9.52
CA LEU A 385 3.12 -31.16 8.85
C LEU A 385 2.87 -30.53 7.48
N VAL A 386 3.04 -31.28 6.40
CA VAL A 386 2.79 -30.82 5.01
C VAL A 386 1.82 -31.79 4.36
N ASN A 387 0.65 -31.35 3.92
CA ASN A 387 -0.16 -32.22 3.08
C ASN A 387 0.44 -32.24 1.66
N PRO A 388 0.73 -33.41 1.06
CA PRO A 388 1.09 -33.48 -0.35
C PRO A 388 0.10 -32.67 -1.20
N GLY A 389 0.60 -31.74 -2.01
CA GLY A 389 -0.22 -30.72 -2.71
C GLY A 389 -0.07 -29.31 -2.14
N GLU A 390 0.32 -29.18 -0.87
CA GLU A 390 0.73 -27.91 -0.26
C GLU A 390 2.22 -27.64 -0.56
N ASN A 391 2.51 -26.49 -1.15
CA ASN A 391 3.89 -26.13 -1.48
C ASN A 391 4.68 -25.73 -0.23
N LEU A 392 5.89 -26.27 -0.09
CA LEU A 392 6.83 -25.85 0.96
C LEU A 392 7.62 -24.63 0.46
N VAL A 393 7.59 -23.53 1.21
CA VAL A 393 8.32 -22.30 0.85
C VAL A 393 9.51 -22.13 1.78
N LEU A 394 10.72 -22.11 1.22
CA LEU A 394 11.94 -21.77 1.92
C LEU A 394 12.33 -20.33 1.60
N GLN A 395 12.42 -19.50 2.64
CA GLN A 395 12.99 -18.16 2.57
C GLN A 395 14.42 -18.21 3.10
N PHE A 396 15.39 -17.74 2.30
CA PHE A 396 16.78 -17.57 2.71
C PHE A 396 16.99 -16.14 3.23
N SER A 397 17.89 -15.97 4.21
CA SER A 397 18.31 -14.67 4.73
C SER A 397 19.08 -13.84 3.70
N ARG A 398 19.65 -14.47 2.65
CA ARG A 398 20.45 -13.83 1.61
C ARG A 398 20.12 -14.38 0.22
N LYS A 399 20.59 -13.69 -0.82
CA LYS A 399 20.48 -14.15 -2.22
C LYS A 399 21.43 -15.32 -2.46
N MET A 400 20.89 -16.44 -2.94
CA MET A 400 21.61 -17.70 -3.14
C MET A 400 22.07 -17.93 -4.58
N VAL A 401 23.17 -18.68 -4.76
CA VAL A 401 23.50 -19.27 -6.05
C VAL A 401 22.63 -20.50 -6.25
N LYS A 402 21.53 -20.32 -7.00
CA LYS A 402 20.45 -21.32 -7.19
C LYS A 402 20.94 -22.75 -7.47
N THR A 403 21.88 -22.89 -8.41
CA THR A 403 22.41 -24.22 -8.78
C THR A 403 23.11 -24.91 -7.61
N THR A 404 23.80 -24.17 -6.74
CA THR A 404 24.48 -24.77 -5.57
C THR A 404 23.49 -25.23 -4.51
N VAL A 405 22.35 -24.56 -4.37
CA VAL A 405 21.26 -25.00 -3.49
C VAL A 405 20.60 -26.24 -4.07
N GLU A 406 20.30 -26.25 -5.37
CA GLU A 406 19.70 -27.40 -6.07
C GLU A 406 20.60 -28.64 -5.98
N ASP A 407 21.90 -28.49 -6.20
CA ASP A 407 22.89 -29.58 -6.08
C ASP A 407 23.06 -30.07 -4.64
N ALA A 408 22.88 -29.19 -3.65
CA ALA A 408 23.02 -29.50 -2.22
C ALA A 408 21.72 -30.06 -1.60
N LEU A 409 20.58 -29.96 -2.29
CA LEU A 409 19.27 -30.34 -1.78
C LEU A 409 19.03 -31.86 -1.93
N SER A 410 18.53 -32.49 -0.86
CA SER A 410 18.18 -33.91 -0.85
C SER A 410 16.95 -34.18 0.01
N LEU A 411 16.21 -35.23 -0.34
CA LEU A 411 15.03 -35.71 0.39
C LEU A 411 15.23 -37.19 0.76
N THR A 412 14.96 -37.54 2.02
CA THR A 412 15.09 -38.92 2.53
C THR A 412 13.80 -39.37 3.24
N PRO A 413 13.17 -40.50 2.85
CA PRO A 413 13.49 -41.33 1.69
C PRO A 413 13.37 -40.54 0.37
N THR A 414 14.08 -41.00 -0.66
CA THR A 414 14.05 -40.33 -1.96
C THR A 414 12.68 -40.45 -2.60
N ASP A 415 12.13 -39.31 -3.01
CA ASP A 415 10.84 -39.19 -3.66
C ASP A 415 10.86 -37.98 -4.61
N SER A 416 9.82 -37.85 -5.42
CA SER A 416 9.70 -36.77 -6.39
C SER A 416 9.30 -35.45 -5.73
N ILE A 417 10.09 -34.42 -5.96
CA ILE A 417 9.77 -33.02 -5.68
C ILE A 417 10.15 -32.17 -6.87
N ARG A 418 9.49 -31.03 -7.04
CA ARG A 418 9.84 -30.04 -8.07
C ARG A 418 10.21 -28.72 -7.43
N LEU A 419 11.30 -28.12 -7.89
CA LEU A 419 11.84 -26.86 -7.37
C LEU A 419 11.41 -25.69 -8.26
N VAL A 420 10.86 -24.64 -7.66
CA VAL A 420 10.41 -23.42 -8.34
C VAL A 420 10.94 -22.20 -7.60
N TRP A 421 11.92 -21.52 -8.18
CA TRP A 421 12.42 -20.27 -7.59
C TRP A 421 11.46 -19.11 -7.88
N LYS A 422 11.09 -18.37 -6.84
CA LYS A 422 10.31 -17.13 -6.95
C LYS A 422 11.22 -15.89 -6.97
N SER A 423 12.38 -15.98 -6.34
CA SER A 423 13.47 -14.99 -6.41
C SER A 423 14.82 -15.70 -6.23
N ASP A 424 15.91 -14.99 -5.99
CA ASP A 424 17.19 -15.60 -5.61
C ASP A 424 17.28 -15.94 -4.11
N SER A 425 16.32 -15.50 -3.30
CA SER A 425 16.25 -15.79 -1.86
C SER A 425 14.99 -16.58 -1.47
N ARG A 426 14.12 -16.92 -2.42
CA ARG A 426 12.86 -17.62 -2.16
C ARG A 426 12.66 -18.82 -3.08
N LEU A 427 12.65 -20.01 -2.49
CA LEU A 427 12.46 -21.30 -3.17
C LEU A 427 11.12 -21.91 -2.76
N GLU A 428 10.30 -22.27 -3.73
CA GLU A 428 9.09 -23.06 -3.54
C GLU A 428 9.35 -24.52 -3.97
N ILE A 429 9.02 -25.47 -3.10
CA ILE A 429 9.16 -26.90 -3.31
C ILE A 429 7.75 -27.48 -3.43
N ILE A 430 7.47 -28.04 -4.61
CA ILE A 430 6.17 -28.64 -4.95
C ILE A 430 6.18 -30.09 -4.49
N THR A 431 5.16 -30.47 -3.71
CA THR A 431 5.12 -31.71 -2.92
C THR A 431 4.05 -32.71 -3.37
N ASN A 432 3.36 -32.45 -4.49
CA ASN A 432 2.19 -33.24 -4.94
C ASN A 432 2.47 -34.74 -5.14
N GLU A 433 3.74 -35.11 -5.35
CA GLU A 433 4.14 -36.50 -5.57
C GLU A 433 4.58 -37.22 -4.28
N LEU A 434 4.65 -36.52 -3.13
CA LEU A 434 4.99 -37.15 -1.85
C LEU A 434 3.89 -38.12 -1.40
N GLU A 435 4.29 -39.24 -0.80
CA GLU A 435 3.36 -40.16 -0.16
C GLU A 435 2.70 -39.52 1.07
N PHE A 436 1.40 -39.76 1.26
CA PHE A 436 0.66 -39.39 2.47
C PHE A 436 1.08 -40.24 3.68
N GLU A 437 0.87 -39.72 4.90
CA GLU A 437 1.19 -40.39 6.16
C GLU A 437 2.65 -40.88 6.31
N SER A 438 3.58 -40.25 5.61
CA SER A 438 5.00 -40.57 5.55
C SER A 438 5.85 -39.54 6.29
N ASN A 439 7.09 -39.90 6.61
CA ASN A 439 8.08 -38.98 7.18
C ASN A 439 9.24 -38.82 6.20
N TYR A 440 9.60 -37.57 5.94
CA TYR A 440 10.71 -37.19 5.10
C TYR A 440 11.69 -36.30 5.88
N VAL A 441 12.95 -36.32 5.48
CA VAL A 441 13.96 -35.37 5.91
C VAL A 441 14.42 -34.62 4.67
N LEU A 442 14.10 -33.33 4.61
CA LEU A 442 14.64 -32.41 3.63
C LEU A 442 15.95 -31.85 4.17
N LYS A 443 17.04 -32.00 3.41
CA LYS A 443 18.37 -31.49 3.76
C LYS A 443 18.90 -30.59 2.64
N ILE A 444 19.45 -29.44 3.01
CA ILE A 444 20.32 -28.64 2.13
C ILE A 444 21.73 -28.68 2.73
N ASP A 445 22.69 -29.25 2.01
CA ASP A 445 24.07 -29.34 2.47
C ASP A 445 24.75 -27.97 2.58
N SER A 446 25.73 -27.88 3.48
CA SER A 446 26.61 -26.74 3.70
C SER A 446 27.33 -26.22 2.45
N THR A 447 27.37 -26.99 1.36
CA THR A 447 27.95 -26.55 0.08
C THR A 447 27.11 -25.53 -0.67
N ALA A 448 25.85 -25.31 -0.27
CA ALA A 448 25.06 -24.20 -0.78
C ALA A 448 25.68 -22.86 -0.36
N ILE A 449 25.76 -21.91 -1.30
CA ILE A 449 26.43 -20.61 -1.08
C ILE A 449 25.55 -19.42 -1.48
N ASP A 450 25.83 -18.27 -0.84
CA ASP A 450 25.28 -16.99 -1.26
C ASP A 450 25.93 -16.45 -2.54
N ARG A 451 25.34 -15.38 -3.09
CA ARG A 451 25.87 -14.66 -4.27
C ARG A 451 26.89 -13.58 -3.93
N SER A 452 27.26 -13.43 -2.67
CA SER A 452 28.21 -12.40 -2.27
C SER A 452 29.58 -12.67 -2.89
N SER A 453 30.43 -11.64 -2.96
CA SER A 453 31.82 -11.79 -3.40
C SER A 453 32.66 -12.71 -2.50
N TYR A 454 32.19 -12.98 -1.28
CA TYR A 454 32.82 -13.87 -0.31
C TYR A 454 32.28 -15.31 -0.36
N MET A 455 31.16 -15.54 -1.08
CA MET A 455 30.58 -16.88 -1.33
C MET A 455 30.40 -17.69 -0.05
N HIS A 456 29.73 -17.12 0.96
CA HIS A 456 29.58 -17.78 2.26
C HIS A 456 28.83 -19.10 2.12
N GLN A 457 29.32 -20.12 2.83
CA GLN A 457 28.63 -21.39 2.98
C GLN A 457 27.40 -21.26 3.87
N MET A 458 26.41 -22.11 3.64
CA MET A 458 25.16 -22.12 4.41
C MET A 458 25.41 -22.30 5.91
N ASP A 459 24.74 -21.47 6.70
CA ASP A 459 24.55 -21.63 8.13
C ASP A 459 23.20 -22.32 8.35
N GLY A 460 23.21 -23.63 8.23
CA GLY A 460 22.00 -24.44 8.31
C GLY A 460 21.38 -24.55 9.70
N ASN A 461 22.14 -24.27 10.76
CA ASN A 461 21.67 -24.32 12.15
C ASN A 461 21.39 -22.91 12.74
N SER A 462 21.69 -21.85 11.98
CA SER A 462 21.52 -20.44 12.35
C SER A 462 22.32 -20.02 13.59
N ASP A 463 23.51 -20.58 13.79
CA ASP A 463 24.41 -20.20 14.90
C ASP A 463 25.33 -19.01 14.58
N GLY A 464 25.24 -18.48 13.36
CA GLY A 464 26.05 -17.38 12.84
C GLY A 464 27.32 -17.83 12.14
N ILE A 465 27.57 -19.15 12.02
CA ILE A 465 28.76 -19.73 11.40
C ILE A 465 28.34 -20.59 10.20
N GLY A 466 28.91 -20.28 9.03
CA GLY A 466 28.67 -21.06 7.81
C GLY A 466 29.42 -22.39 7.83
N GLY A 467 28.87 -23.40 7.17
CA GLY A 467 29.46 -24.74 7.08
C GLY A 467 28.55 -25.86 7.60
N ASP A 468 27.34 -25.53 8.02
CA ASP A 468 26.37 -26.49 8.55
C ASP A 468 25.21 -26.72 7.56
N SER A 469 24.69 -27.94 7.57
CA SER A 469 23.54 -28.29 6.72
C SER A 469 22.23 -27.87 7.35
N PHE A 470 21.31 -27.36 6.54
CA PHE A 470 19.93 -27.18 6.94
C PHE A 470 19.19 -28.51 6.90
N VAL A 471 18.43 -28.82 7.93
CA VAL A 471 17.66 -30.06 8.05
C VAL A 471 16.25 -29.73 8.53
N LEU A 472 15.25 -30.24 7.80
CA LEU A 472 13.84 -30.13 8.15
C LEU A 472 13.18 -31.51 8.11
N GLU A 473 12.62 -31.93 9.23
CA GLU A 473 11.75 -33.12 9.25
C GLU A 473 10.35 -32.73 8.77
N ILE A 474 9.84 -33.47 7.80
CA ILE A 474 8.51 -33.27 7.21
C ILE A 474 7.69 -34.51 7.53
N LYS A 475 6.51 -34.33 8.08
CA LYS A 475 5.49 -35.36 8.19
C LYS A 475 4.38 -35.04 7.21
N THR A 476 4.00 -35.98 6.36
CA THR A 476 2.85 -35.80 5.49
C THR A 476 1.55 -36.15 6.20
N GLY A 477 0.52 -35.35 5.96
CA GLY A 477 -0.81 -35.58 6.53
C GLY A 477 -1.55 -36.72 5.83
N ASN A 478 -2.81 -36.89 6.21
CA ASN A 478 -3.68 -37.89 5.58
C ASN A 478 -3.98 -37.48 4.14
N ALA A 479 -4.25 -38.46 3.28
CA ALA A 479 -4.80 -38.17 1.96
C ALA A 479 -6.05 -37.32 2.09
N ASP A 480 -6.05 -36.16 1.42
CA ASP A 480 -7.31 -35.51 1.14
C ASP A 480 -8.10 -36.43 0.21
N ILE A 481 -9.36 -36.63 0.58
CA ILE A 481 -10.33 -37.45 -0.15
C ILE A 481 -11.58 -36.64 -0.46
N GLN A 482 -11.61 -35.36 -0.06
CA GLN A 482 -12.73 -34.48 -0.29
C GLN A 482 -12.56 -33.85 -1.66
N SER A 483 -13.65 -33.83 -2.42
CA SER A 483 -13.70 -33.08 -3.67
C SER A 483 -13.89 -31.59 -3.36
N PRO A 484 -13.39 -30.70 -4.23
CA PRO A 484 -13.54 -29.26 -4.04
C PRO A 484 -15.02 -28.87 -4.01
N VAL A 485 -15.39 -27.97 -3.10
CA VAL A 485 -16.77 -27.52 -2.92
C VAL A 485 -16.95 -26.16 -3.57
N VAL A 486 -17.91 -26.08 -4.49
CA VAL A 486 -18.29 -24.81 -5.09
C VAL A 486 -19.11 -23.99 -4.10
N SER A 487 -18.50 -22.95 -3.52
CA SER A 487 -19.15 -22.09 -2.53
C SER A 487 -20.02 -21.01 -3.16
N ASP A 488 -19.73 -20.61 -4.41
CA ASP A 488 -20.43 -19.52 -5.07
C ASP A 488 -20.38 -19.64 -6.61
N ILE A 489 -21.47 -19.25 -7.28
CA ILE A 489 -21.59 -19.26 -8.74
C ILE A 489 -22.34 -18.03 -9.21
N ARG A 490 -21.72 -17.27 -10.13
CA ARG A 490 -22.30 -16.13 -10.84
C ARG A 490 -22.24 -16.36 -12.36
N PRO A 491 -23.19 -15.83 -13.15
CA PRO A 491 -24.30 -14.98 -12.74
C PRO A 491 -25.40 -15.76 -12.00
N THR A 492 -26.25 -15.04 -11.26
CA THR A 492 -27.30 -15.69 -10.45
C THR A 492 -28.53 -15.98 -11.31
N ASN A 493 -29.33 -16.96 -10.89
CA ASN A 493 -30.59 -17.31 -11.56
C ASN A 493 -31.80 -16.54 -11.01
N THR A 494 -31.59 -15.66 -10.04
CA THR A 494 -32.64 -14.93 -9.32
C THR A 494 -32.96 -13.56 -9.90
N GLN A 495 -32.17 -13.09 -10.87
CA GLN A 495 -32.35 -11.81 -11.54
C GLN A 495 -31.95 -11.91 -13.02
N LEU A 496 -32.42 -10.95 -13.83
CA LEU A 496 -31.95 -10.79 -15.19
C LEU A 496 -30.49 -10.31 -15.18
N ASN A 497 -29.66 -10.92 -16.03
CA ASN A 497 -28.24 -10.61 -16.11
C ASN A 497 -27.93 -9.85 -17.40
N GLU A 498 -26.86 -9.06 -17.38
CA GLU A 498 -26.40 -8.34 -18.57
C GLU A 498 -26.04 -9.29 -19.73
N LEU A 499 -25.93 -8.71 -20.93
CA LEU A 499 -25.69 -9.46 -22.16
C LEU A 499 -24.22 -9.86 -22.36
N THR A 500 -23.31 -9.42 -21.49
CA THR A 500 -21.90 -9.83 -21.47
C THR A 500 -21.46 -10.05 -20.02
N PRO A 501 -22.03 -11.01 -19.29
CA PRO A 501 -21.72 -11.16 -17.88
C PRO A 501 -20.40 -11.91 -17.70
N ILE A 502 -19.60 -11.51 -16.71
CA ILE A 502 -18.48 -12.34 -16.24
C ILE A 502 -19.09 -13.48 -15.41
N ALA A 503 -18.92 -14.71 -15.89
CA ALA A 503 -19.28 -15.88 -15.09
C ALA A 503 -18.16 -16.17 -14.08
N SER A 504 -18.53 -16.50 -12.85
CA SER A 504 -17.60 -16.79 -11.76
C SER A 504 -17.99 -18.07 -11.05
N ALA A 505 -17.01 -18.87 -10.65
CA ALA A 505 -17.19 -19.98 -9.73
C ALA A 505 -16.08 -19.95 -8.68
N THR A 506 -16.47 -20.01 -7.40
CA THR A 506 -15.55 -20.01 -6.26
C THR A 506 -15.52 -21.38 -5.61
N PHE A 507 -14.34 -21.85 -5.29
CA PHE A 507 -14.06 -23.11 -4.63
C PHE A 507 -13.43 -22.86 -3.28
N ASP A 508 -13.67 -23.73 -2.32
CA ASP A 508 -13.16 -23.61 -0.95
C ASP A 508 -11.69 -23.99 -0.78
N GLU A 509 -11.06 -24.49 -1.85
CA GLU A 509 -9.67 -24.93 -1.89
C GLU A 509 -9.00 -24.66 -3.24
N TYR A 510 -7.72 -25.03 -3.35
CA TYR A 510 -6.93 -24.89 -4.58
C TYR A 510 -7.23 -25.96 -5.61
N LEU A 511 -7.33 -25.57 -6.88
CA LEU A 511 -7.64 -26.47 -8.00
C LEU A 511 -6.41 -26.86 -8.83
N ASP A 512 -6.45 -28.06 -9.40
CA ASP A 512 -5.56 -28.39 -10.53
C ASP A 512 -5.97 -27.59 -11.77
N ILE A 513 -5.05 -26.76 -12.24
CA ILE A 513 -5.26 -25.86 -13.38
C ILE A 513 -4.97 -26.53 -14.73
N SER A 514 -4.45 -27.76 -14.76
CA SER A 514 -3.96 -28.44 -15.98
C SER A 514 -4.99 -28.52 -17.12
N ASN A 515 -6.28 -28.66 -16.78
CA ASN A 515 -7.38 -28.82 -17.75
C ASN A 515 -8.54 -27.85 -17.50
N LEU A 516 -8.28 -26.72 -16.85
CA LEU A 516 -9.34 -25.84 -16.35
C LEU A 516 -10.12 -25.13 -17.48
N SER A 517 -9.43 -24.78 -18.57
CA SER A 517 -10.01 -24.05 -19.72
C SER A 517 -11.05 -24.85 -20.53
N SER A 518 -10.99 -26.19 -20.49
CA SER A 518 -12.00 -27.07 -21.10
C SER A 518 -13.10 -27.50 -20.12
N SER A 519 -12.96 -27.13 -18.85
CA SER A 519 -13.82 -27.60 -17.76
C SER A 519 -14.92 -26.61 -17.36
N ILE A 520 -14.99 -25.44 -17.98
CA ILE A 520 -16.05 -24.45 -17.76
C ILE A 520 -16.60 -23.94 -19.09
N GLU A 521 -17.91 -23.90 -19.23
CA GLU A 521 -18.56 -23.41 -20.46
C GLU A 521 -19.90 -22.72 -20.17
N ILE A 522 -20.20 -21.65 -20.91
CA ILE A 522 -21.56 -21.07 -20.98
C ILE A 522 -22.26 -21.65 -22.22
N LYS A 523 -23.49 -22.14 -22.08
CA LYS A 523 -24.22 -22.82 -23.16
C LYS A 523 -25.61 -22.27 -23.40
N LYS A 524 -26.05 -22.35 -24.66
CA LYS A 524 -27.45 -22.24 -25.10
C LYS A 524 -27.82 -23.50 -25.88
N GLY A 525 -28.48 -24.45 -25.23
CA GLY A 525 -28.71 -25.78 -25.81
C GLY A 525 -27.38 -26.50 -26.10
N THR A 526 -27.12 -26.85 -27.37
CA THR A 526 -25.86 -27.48 -27.80
C THR A 526 -24.76 -26.49 -28.16
N TYR A 527 -25.07 -25.19 -28.20
CA TYR A 527 -24.10 -24.15 -28.53
C TYR A 527 -23.31 -23.73 -27.28
N SER A 528 -21.98 -23.79 -27.34
CA SER A 528 -21.09 -23.25 -26.30
C SER A 528 -20.61 -21.86 -26.73
N VAL A 529 -20.78 -20.88 -25.85
CA VAL A 529 -20.35 -19.51 -26.05
C VAL A 529 -18.82 -19.47 -25.99
N PRO A 530 -18.13 -18.90 -26.99
CA PRO A 530 -16.69 -18.71 -26.92
C PRO A 530 -16.32 -17.68 -25.85
N GLY A 531 -15.19 -17.87 -25.20
CA GLY A 531 -14.70 -17.00 -24.15
C GLY A 531 -13.35 -17.42 -23.61
N THR A 532 -12.83 -16.62 -22.67
CA THR A 532 -11.55 -16.85 -22.01
C THR A 532 -11.78 -17.24 -20.56
N VAL A 533 -11.05 -18.25 -20.08
CA VAL A 533 -11.07 -18.69 -18.69
C VAL A 533 -9.85 -18.15 -17.97
N LYS A 534 -10.04 -17.54 -16.81
CA LYS A 534 -8.98 -17.14 -15.89
C LYS A 534 -9.17 -17.79 -14.54
N TYR A 535 -8.05 -18.09 -13.91
CA TYR A 535 -7.95 -18.68 -12.59
C TYR A 535 -7.22 -17.69 -11.67
N TYR A 536 -7.74 -17.52 -10.47
CA TYR A 536 -7.17 -16.67 -9.44
C TYR A 536 -7.14 -17.40 -8.11
N GLU A 537 -6.10 -17.15 -7.33
CA GLU A 537 -5.94 -17.63 -5.96
C GLU A 537 -6.15 -16.46 -5.01
N VAL A 538 -7.11 -16.60 -4.10
CA VAL A 538 -7.45 -15.55 -3.13
C VAL A 538 -7.62 -16.19 -1.76
N PHE A 539 -6.68 -15.92 -0.84
CA PHE A 539 -6.72 -16.37 0.55
C PHE A 539 -7.07 -17.86 0.76
N GLY A 540 -6.34 -18.76 0.09
CA GLY A 540 -6.54 -20.21 0.22
C GLY A 540 -7.66 -20.79 -0.64
N LYS A 541 -8.32 -19.98 -1.47
CA LYS A 541 -9.46 -20.38 -2.31
C LYS A 541 -9.16 -20.14 -3.78
N SER A 542 -9.80 -20.93 -4.64
CA SER A 542 -9.75 -20.73 -6.08
C SER A 542 -10.99 -20.01 -6.60
N VAL A 543 -10.76 -19.11 -7.54
CA VAL A 543 -11.81 -18.44 -8.31
C VAL A 543 -11.56 -18.64 -9.79
N ILE A 544 -12.58 -19.10 -10.50
CA ILE A 544 -12.58 -19.22 -11.95
C ILE A 544 -13.49 -18.14 -12.51
N ASN A 545 -12.97 -17.31 -13.41
CA ASN A 545 -13.77 -16.38 -14.20
C ASN A 545 -13.81 -16.78 -15.68
N PHE A 546 -15.00 -16.79 -16.28
CA PHE A 546 -15.21 -16.97 -17.70
C PHE A 546 -15.68 -15.65 -18.32
N PHE A 547 -14.90 -15.15 -19.27
CA PHE A 547 -15.13 -13.91 -20.00
C PHE A 547 -15.66 -14.25 -21.40
N PRO A 548 -16.99 -14.15 -21.65
CA PRO A 548 -17.54 -14.39 -22.98
C PRO A 548 -16.95 -13.42 -24.00
N SER A 549 -16.43 -13.95 -25.12
CA SER A 549 -15.85 -13.14 -26.20
C SER A 549 -16.89 -12.58 -27.17
N GLN A 550 -18.17 -12.83 -26.87
CA GLN A 550 -19.30 -12.36 -27.65
C GLN A 550 -20.49 -12.06 -26.75
N ARG A 551 -21.34 -11.16 -27.23
CA ARG A 551 -22.60 -10.83 -26.59
C ARG A 551 -23.56 -12.03 -26.58
N LEU A 552 -24.25 -12.21 -25.46
CA LEU A 552 -25.34 -13.16 -25.29
C LEU A 552 -26.65 -12.60 -25.85
N ASP A 553 -27.50 -13.49 -26.35
CA ASP A 553 -28.85 -13.13 -26.81
C ASP A 553 -29.71 -12.58 -25.68
N LYS A 554 -30.58 -11.62 -26.00
CA LYS A 554 -31.60 -11.06 -25.08
C LYS A 554 -32.61 -12.12 -24.63
N SER A 555 -33.19 -11.94 -23.45
CA SER A 555 -34.33 -12.74 -22.96
C SER A 555 -34.12 -14.25 -23.12
N THR A 556 -32.91 -14.72 -22.87
CA THR A 556 -32.48 -16.09 -23.17
C THR A 556 -31.89 -16.73 -21.92
N ASN A 557 -32.27 -17.99 -21.67
CA ASN A 557 -31.66 -18.80 -20.62
C ASN A 557 -30.36 -19.45 -21.12
N TYR A 558 -29.25 -19.12 -20.47
CA TYR A 558 -27.95 -19.76 -20.64
C TYR A 558 -27.66 -20.69 -19.47
N VAL A 559 -26.79 -21.68 -19.67
CA VAL A 559 -26.31 -22.58 -18.61
C VAL A 559 -24.81 -22.41 -18.48
N LEU A 560 -24.33 -22.01 -17.31
CA LEU A 560 -22.94 -22.16 -16.91
C LEU A 560 -22.73 -23.60 -16.42
N ARG A 561 -21.91 -24.37 -17.13
CA ARG A 561 -21.53 -25.73 -16.77
C ARG A 561 -20.10 -25.73 -16.22
N LEU A 562 -19.94 -26.28 -15.02
CA LEU A 562 -18.67 -26.69 -14.44
C LEU A 562 -18.55 -28.20 -14.62
N SER A 563 -17.48 -28.66 -15.27
CA SER A 563 -17.24 -30.07 -15.55
C SER A 563 -16.98 -30.84 -14.27
N GLY A 564 -17.54 -32.05 -14.14
CA GLY A 564 -17.23 -32.97 -13.04
C GLY A 564 -15.77 -33.41 -12.97
N SER A 565 -14.96 -33.08 -13.99
CA SER A 565 -13.52 -33.34 -14.03
C SER A 565 -12.66 -32.30 -13.31
N ILE A 566 -13.22 -31.17 -12.88
CA ILE A 566 -12.47 -30.20 -12.06
C ILE A 566 -12.06 -30.91 -10.77
N SER A 567 -10.78 -30.85 -10.44
CA SER A 567 -10.23 -31.46 -9.23
C SER A 567 -9.40 -30.47 -8.43
N ASP A 568 -9.20 -30.80 -7.16
CA ASP A 568 -8.18 -30.19 -6.33
C ASP A 568 -6.75 -30.51 -6.83
N THR A 569 -5.73 -30.04 -6.11
CA THR A 569 -4.31 -30.26 -6.45
C THR A 569 -3.80 -31.68 -6.23
N VAL A 570 -4.60 -32.55 -5.58
CA VAL A 570 -4.25 -33.95 -5.29
C VAL A 570 -5.08 -34.97 -6.09
N GLY A 571 -6.02 -34.49 -6.90
CA GLY A 571 -6.79 -35.27 -7.89
C GLY A 571 -8.21 -35.64 -7.48
N ASN A 572 -8.76 -35.13 -6.38
CA ASN A 572 -10.16 -35.35 -6.03
C ASN A 572 -11.06 -34.53 -6.95
N ALA A 573 -11.75 -35.19 -7.88
CA ALA A 573 -12.64 -34.53 -8.83
C ALA A 573 -14.03 -34.24 -8.24
N LEU A 574 -14.71 -33.20 -8.74
CA LEU A 574 -16.13 -32.91 -8.45
C LEU A 574 -17.06 -34.11 -8.69
N GLY A 575 -16.69 -35.01 -9.60
CA GLY A 575 -17.37 -36.26 -9.90
C GLY A 575 -18.63 -36.12 -10.76
N SER A 576 -19.30 -34.97 -10.75
CA SER A 576 -20.46 -34.67 -11.60
C SER A 576 -20.50 -33.21 -12.04
N ASP A 577 -21.07 -32.96 -13.22
CA ASP A 577 -21.21 -31.61 -13.72
C ASP A 577 -22.14 -30.77 -12.85
N ILE A 578 -21.74 -29.53 -12.55
CA ILE A 578 -22.59 -28.53 -11.92
C ILE A 578 -23.11 -27.60 -12.99
N ASN A 579 -24.42 -27.55 -13.16
CA ASN A 579 -25.09 -26.70 -14.16
C ASN A 579 -25.88 -25.59 -13.45
N ARG A 580 -25.58 -24.33 -13.78
CA ARG A 580 -26.30 -23.15 -13.29
C ARG A 580 -26.94 -22.42 -14.46
N THR A 581 -28.27 -22.45 -14.53
CA THR A 581 -29.02 -21.64 -15.50
C THR A 581 -29.04 -20.18 -15.07
N PHE A 582 -28.89 -19.23 -15.99
CA PHE A 582 -29.10 -17.80 -15.72
C PHE A 582 -29.81 -17.12 -16.92
N PRO A 583 -30.83 -16.29 -16.68
CA PRO A 583 -31.52 -15.54 -17.73
C PRO A 583 -30.77 -14.24 -18.07
N THR A 584 -30.80 -13.86 -19.34
CA THR A 584 -30.34 -12.55 -19.81
C THR A 584 -31.48 -11.54 -19.89
N THR A 585 -31.16 -10.26 -19.64
CA THR A 585 -32.09 -9.14 -19.77
C THR A 585 -32.57 -8.93 -21.21
N ASP A 586 -33.68 -8.19 -21.39
CA ASP A 586 -34.13 -7.68 -22.68
C ASP A 586 -33.64 -6.24 -22.96
N GLN A 587 -33.12 -5.57 -21.92
CA GLN A 587 -32.61 -4.20 -21.96
C GLN A 587 -31.17 -4.15 -22.50
N GLU A 588 -30.83 -3.07 -23.18
CA GLU A 588 -29.47 -2.80 -23.68
C GLU A 588 -28.94 -1.49 -23.14
N ILE A 589 -27.63 -1.37 -23.03
CA ILE A 589 -27.00 -0.07 -22.82
C ILE A 589 -27.20 0.75 -24.11
N ASN A 590 -28.06 1.78 -24.02
CA ASN A 590 -28.33 2.71 -25.12
C ASN A 590 -27.24 3.79 -25.22
N ASN A 591 -26.71 4.20 -24.06
CA ASN A 591 -25.68 5.21 -23.95
C ASN A 591 -24.76 4.88 -22.78
N GLU A 592 -23.46 5.02 -23.00
CA GLU A 592 -22.43 4.80 -21.99
C GLU A 592 -21.54 6.04 -21.91
N ILE A 593 -21.25 6.48 -20.69
CA ILE A 593 -20.18 7.42 -20.38
C ILE A 593 -19.14 6.65 -19.58
N VAL A 594 -17.99 6.40 -20.20
CA VAL A 594 -16.82 5.87 -19.48
C VAL A 594 -16.32 6.96 -18.55
N VAL A 595 -16.34 6.71 -17.24
CA VAL A 595 -15.80 7.62 -16.23
C VAL A 595 -14.31 7.34 -16.07
N ASP A 596 -13.95 6.07 -15.93
CA ASP A 596 -12.56 5.60 -15.90
C ASP A 596 -12.50 4.10 -16.21
N ASN A 597 -11.77 3.71 -17.25
CA ASN A 597 -11.46 2.31 -17.53
C ASN A 597 -10.09 1.90 -16.99
N PHE A 598 -9.39 2.81 -16.28
CA PHE A 598 -8.11 2.60 -15.63
C PHE A 598 -6.92 2.27 -16.55
N ASP A 599 -7.11 2.00 -17.83
CA ASP A 599 -6.06 1.79 -18.85
C ASP A 599 -5.12 2.99 -19.06
N GLY A 600 -5.53 4.20 -18.65
CA GLY A 600 -4.70 5.42 -18.69
C GLY A 600 -3.77 5.59 -17.49
N GLY A 601 -3.79 4.67 -16.54
CA GLY A 601 -3.11 4.75 -15.24
C GLY A 601 -3.95 5.51 -14.22
N LEU A 602 -3.40 5.71 -13.02
CA LEU A 602 -4.12 6.25 -11.86
C LEU A 602 -3.89 7.75 -11.62
N ASN A 603 -3.39 8.49 -12.62
CA ASN A 603 -3.08 9.92 -12.48
C ASN A 603 -4.28 10.81 -12.09
N ALA A 604 -5.50 10.34 -12.32
CA ALA A 604 -6.73 11.03 -11.94
C ALA A 604 -7.14 10.77 -10.47
N TRP A 605 -6.47 9.85 -9.79
CA TRP A 605 -6.78 9.37 -8.45
C TRP A 605 -5.68 9.79 -7.47
N TRP A 606 -6.04 10.00 -6.22
CA TRP A 606 -5.14 10.50 -5.19
C TRP A 606 -4.86 9.39 -4.19
N GLU A 607 -3.59 9.21 -3.83
CA GLU A 607 -3.22 8.25 -2.79
C GLU A 607 -4.13 8.36 -1.55
N PRO A 608 -4.45 7.25 -0.86
CA PRO A 608 -5.35 7.24 0.28
C PRO A 608 -5.02 8.29 1.36
N ASN A 609 -3.72 8.57 1.58
CA ASN A 609 -3.25 9.57 2.54
C ASN A 609 -3.41 11.03 2.06
N GLN A 610 -3.54 11.26 0.75
CA GLN A 610 -3.73 12.57 0.14
C GLN A 610 -5.22 12.89 -0.09
N SER A 611 -6.05 11.87 -0.27
CA SER A 611 -7.49 11.96 -0.59
C SER A 611 -8.36 12.72 0.43
N GLY A 612 -7.84 12.97 1.64
CA GLY A 612 -8.50 13.70 2.71
C GLY A 612 -9.68 12.94 3.33
N SER A 613 -9.92 13.14 4.63
CA SER A 613 -10.92 12.39 5.42
C SER A 613 -10.65 10.88 5.56
N THR A 614 -9.53 10.36 5.05
CA THR A 614 -9.06 9.00 5.31
C THR A 614 -8.63 8.88 6.78
N THR A 615 -9.19 7.92 7.52
CA THR A 615 -9.02 7.72 8.97
C THR A 615 -9.07 6.24 9.35
N GLY A 616 -8.45 5.87 10.47
CA GLY A 616 -8.48 4.49 11.00
C GLY A 616 -7.70 3.45 10.19
N TYR A 617 -6.74 3.88 9.38
CA TYR A 617 -5.95 3.00 8.52
C TYR A 617 -4.49 2.89 8.99
N VAL A 618 -3.79 1.88 8.49
CA VAL A 618 -2.35 1.65 8.64
C VAL A 618 -1.68 2.11 7.34
N PRO A 619 -0.93 3.24 7.34
CA PRO A 619 -0.35 3.81 6.13
C PRO A 619 0.55 2.86 5.35
N GLU A 620 1.27 1.98 6.05
CA GLU A 620 2.24 1.04 5.47
C GLU A 620 1.55 -0.13 4.74
N GLU A 621 0.28 -0.39 5.05
CA GLU A 621 -0.54 -1.47 4.48
C GLU A 621 -1.63 -0.93 3.53
N THR A 622 -1.71 0.39 3.34
CA THR A 622 -2.76 1.05 2.56
C THR A 622 -2.16 1.81 1.38
N SER A 623 -2.41 1.33 0.17
CA SER A 623 -1.83 1.88 -1.06
C SER A 623 -2.82 1.84 -2.23
N LEU A 624 -2.61 2.72 -3.19
CA LEU A 624 -3.25 2.71 -4.50
C LEU A 624 -2.24 2.23 -5.55
N GLU A 625 -2.58 1.17 -6.28
CA GLU A 625 -1.66 0.50 -7.21
C GLU A 625 -2.33 0.19 -8.56
N VAL A 626 -1.53 0.22 -9.62
CA VAL A 626 -1.91 -0.33 -10.93
C VAL A 626 -1.73 -1.84 -10.88
N GLU A 627 -2.80 -2.59 -11.13
CA GLU A 627 -2.75 -4.05 -11.24
C GLU A 627 -2.80 -4.47 -12.71
N THR A 628 -1.91 -5.37 -13.13
CA THR A 628 -1.84 -5.86 -14.51
C THR A 628 -2.20 -7.34 -14.66
N ASP A 629 -2.20 -8.10 -13.57
CA ASP A 629 -2.48 -9.55 -13.62
C ASP A 629 -3.97 -9.87 -13.46
N ILE A 630 -4.69 -9.06 -12.67
CA ILE A 630 -6.12 -9.18 -12.42
C ILE A 630 -6.86 -8.02 -13.12
N VAL A 631 -7.31 -8.28 -14.35
CA VAL A 631 -7.95 -7.27 -15.21
C VAL A 631 -9.27 -7.77 -15.79
N ASN A 632 -10.17 -6.86 -16.16
CA ASN A 632 -11.41 -7.22 -16.84
C ASN A 632 -11.19 -7.45 -18.35
N LEU A 633 -11.29 -8.70 -18.79
CA LEU A 633 -11.08 -9.04 -20.20
C LEU A 633 -12.28 -8.75 -21.12
N LEU A 634 -13.44 -8.32 -20.59
CA LEU A 634 -14.62 -8.04 -21.42
C LEU A 634 -14.42 -6.83 -22.34
N THR A 635 -13.73 -5.81 -21.84
CA THR A 635 -13.50 -4.52 -22.52
C THR A 635 -12.12 -4.45 -23.17
N GLY A 636 -11.29 -5.46 -22.92
CA GLY A 636 -9.89 -5.47 -23.35
C GLY A 636 -8.97 -4.66 -22.44
N SER A 637 -9.38 -4.41 -21.19
CA SER A 637 -8.55 -3.74 -20.18
C SER A 637 -7.19 -4.42 -20.06
N THR A 638 -6.17 -3.60 -19.97
CA THR A 638 -4.76 -3.98 -19.80
C THR A 638 -4.29 -3.83 -18.36
N GLN A 639 -5.05 -3.09 -17.55
CA GLN A 639 -4.78 -2.85 -16.14
C GLN A 639 -6.07 -2.47 -15.41
N SER A 640 -6.10 -2.68 -14.10
CA SER A 640 -7.19 -2.30 -13.20
C SER A 640 -6.65 -1.48 -12.01
N MET A 641 -7.54 -0.82 -11.27
CA MET A 641 -7.16 -0.10 -10.06
C MET A 641 -7.22 -1.03 -8.86
N ARG A 642 -6.12 -1.17 -8.13
CA ARG A 642 -6.04 -1.92 -6.88
C ARG A 642 -5.93 -0.98 -5.69
N ILE A 643 -6.75 -1.20 -4.68
CA ILE A 643 -6.63 -0.57 -3.37
C ILE A 643 -6.25 -1.66 -2.38
N ASN A 644 -5.02 -1.63 -1.87
CA ASN A 644 -4.66 -2.39 -0.69
C ASN A 644 -5.13 -1.60 0.54
N TYR A 645 -5.71 -2.29 1.52
CA TYR A 645 -6.18 -1.66 2.74
C TYR A 645 -5.59 -2.34 3.97
N GLY A 646 -5.20 -1.53 4.96
CA GLY A 646 -4.88 -1.97 6.30
C GLY A 646 -5.64 -1.13 7.32
N TRP A 647 -6.41 -1.77 8.20
CA TRP A 647 -7.25 -1.13 9.19
C TRP A 647 -6.61 -1.19 10.57
N ARG A 648 -6.47 -0.03 11.21
CA ARG A 648 -6.11 0.02 12.63
C ARG A 648 -7.33 -0.35 13.47
N SER A 649 -7.48 -1.63 13.78
CA SER A 649 -8.68 -2.19 14.43
C SER A 649 -9.02 -1.58 15.80
N SER A 650 -8.06 -0.91 16.46
CA SER A 650 -8.26 -0.20 17.72
C SER A 650 -9.00 1.13 17.60
N ASP A 651 -9.07 1.72 16.40
CA ASP A 651 -9.61 3.06 16.20
C ASP A 651 -11.16 3.04 16.20
N THR A 652 -11.78 4.19 16.47
CA THR A 652 -13.25 4.29 16.57
C THR A 652 -13.93 4.67 15.25
N SER A 653 -13.15 4.98 14.21
CA SER A 653 -13.64 5.38 12.90
C SER A 653 -12.70 4.88 11.82
N HIS A 654 -13.26 4.32 10.75
CA HIS A 654 -12.54 3.70 9.66
C HIS A 654 -13.11 4.19 8.34
N LEU A 655 -12.32 4.95 7.60
CA LEU A 655 -12.69 5.40 6.26
C LEU A 655 -11.42 5.48 5.42
N ILE A 656 -11.38 4.76 4.32
CA ILE A 656 -10.45 5.07 3.24
C ILE A 656 -11.28 5.76 2.17
N ARG A 657 -10.90 6.99 1.81
CA ARG A 657 -11.47 7.70 0.67
C ARG A 657 -10.43 7.64 -0.43
N GLU A 658 -10.82 7.13 -1.58
CA GLU A 658 -10.01 7.10 -2.78
C GLU A 658 -10.57 8.16 -3.74
N TYR A 659 -10.00 9.36 -3.66
CA TYR A 659 -10.52 10.58 -4.29
C TYR A 659 -10.04 10.72 -5.72
N ARG A 660 -10.99 11.01 -6.63
CA ARG A 660 -10.72 11.31 -8.02
C ARG A 660 -10.68 12.83 -8.23
N GLY A 661 -9.53 13.35 -8.65
CA GLY A 661 -9.29 14.77 -8.89
C GLY A 661 -10.24 15.41 -9.93
N SER A 662 -10.72 16.62 -9.65
CA SER A 662 -11.91 17.20 -10.31
C SER A 662 -11.71 17.84 -11.70
N VAL A 663 -10.48 18.07 -12.17
CA VAL A 663 -10.23 18.93 -13.35
C VAL A 663 -10.61 18.28 -14.69
N SER A 664 -10.79 16.96 -14.74
CA SER A 664 -11.09 16.19 -15.97
C SER A 664 -12.18 15.11 -15.81
N THR A 665 -12.91 15.06 -14.69
CA THR A 665 -13.88 13.98 -14.44
C THR A 665 -15.07 14.03 -15.39
N PRO A 666 -15.37 12.94 -16.13
CA PRO A 666 -16.55 12.84 -16.95
C PRO A 666 -17.83 13.08 -16.14
N LYS A 667 -18.73 13.85 -16.74
CA LYS A 667 -19.97 14.30 -16.10
C LYS A 667 -21.17 13.55 -16.67
N PHE A 668 -22.15 13.25 -15.82
CA PHE A 668 -23.36 12.51 -16.18
C PHE A 668 -24.60 13.02 -15.43
N GLY A 669 -25.79 12.64 -15.91
CA GLY A 669 -27.05 12.97 -15.26
C GLY A 669 -27.39 12.03 -14.10
N ASN A 670 -28.30 12.47 -13.22
CA ASN A 670 -28.77 11.69 -12.07
C ASN A 670 -29.73 10.53 -12.41
N SER A 671 -30.18 10.42 -13.68
CA SER A 671 -31.04 9.32 -14.14
C SER A 671 -30.27 8.08 -14.63
N ARG A 672 -28.96 8.05 -14.46
CA ARG A 672 -28.09 6.99 -14.95
C ARG A 672 -27.81 5.94 -13.89
N ILE A 673 -27.41 4.75 -14.32
CA ILE A 673 -26.88 3.71 -13.45
C ILE A 673 -25.36 3.85 -13.44
N LEU A 674 -24.78 4.11 -12.27
CA LEU A 674 -23.32 4.10 -12.10
C LEU A 674 -22.87 2.67 -11.85
N GLN A 675 -21.91 2.18 -12.63
CA GLN A 675 -21.46 0.79 -12.58
C GLN A 675 -19.94 0.71 -12.55
N SER A 676 -19.40 -0.27 -11.84
CA SER A 676 -18.01 -0.69 -11.96
C SER A 676 -17.90 -2.19 -11.74
N TYR A 677 -16.98 -2.83 -12.46
CA TYR A 677 -16.57 -4.19 -12.14
C TYR A 677 -15.65 -4.14 -10.93
N VAL A 678 -15.99 -4.95 -9.92
CA VAL A 678 -15.28 -4.99 -8.65
C VAL A 678 -14.78 -6.40 -8.38
N PHE A 679 -13.47 -6.55 -8.27
CA PHE A 679 -12.84 -7.79 -7.83
C PHE A 679 -12.81 -7.81 -6.31
N GLY A 680 -13.61 -8.69 -5.72
CA GLY A 680 -13.73 -8.83 -4.27
C GLY A 680 -12.72 -9.82 -3.71
N ASP A 681 -12.27 -9.56 -2.48
CA ASP A 681 -11.38 -10.42 -1.70
C ASP A 681 -12.11 -11.24 -0.63
N GLY A 682 -13.46 -11.13 -0.58
CA GLY A 682 -14.32 -11.93 0.27
C GLY A 682 -14.25 -11.62 1.76
N ASN A 683 -13.51 -10.59 2.16
CA ASN A 683 -13.24 -10.29 3.57
C ASN A 683 -14.42 -9.62 4.30
N GLY A 684 -15.50 -9.26 3.61
CA GLY A 684 -16.70 -8.68 4.24
C GLY A 684 -16.56 -7.24 4.72
N ASN A 685 -15.44 -6.57 4.38
CA ASN A 685 -15.33 -5.12 4.43
C ASN A 685 -16.24 -4.48 3.38
N LYS A 686 -16.46 -3.16 3.48
CA LYS A 686 -17.48 -2.49 2.66
C LYS A 686 -16.87 -1.42 1.79
N PHE A 687 -17.49 -1.18 0.63
CA PHE A 687 -17.21 -0.01 -0.18
C PHE A 687 -18.50 0.68 -0.66
N ARG A 688 -18.39 1.89 -1.19
CA ARG A 688 -19.49 2.63 -1.84
C ARG A 688 -18.99 3.63 -2.88
N PHE A 689 -19.89 4.06 -3.76
CA PHE A 689 -19.65 5.18 -4.67
C PHE A 689 -19.98 6.49 -3.97
N VAL A 690 -19.23 7.55 -4.30
CA VAL A 690 -19.56 8.93 -3.94
C VAL A 690 -19.49 9.80 -5.18
N VAL A 691 -20.53 10.59 -5.40
CA VAL A 691 -20.62 11.57 -6.48
C VAL A 691 -20.70 12.96 -5.90
N ARG A 692 -20.18 13.93 -6.65
CA ARG A 692 -20.46 15.34 -6.40
C ARG A 692 -21.54 15.81 -7.37
N ASP A 693 -22.56 16.44 -6.83
CA ASP A 693 -23.69 16.92 -7.61
C ASP A 693 -23.47 18.32 -8.19
N GLY A 694 -24.47 18.83 -8.92
CA GLY A 694 -24.44 20.14 -9.56
C GLY A 694 -24.38 21.33 -8.60
N ASN A 695 -24.73 21.14 -7.33
CA ASN A 695 -24.59 22.15 -6.27
C ASN A 695 -23.23 22.06 -5.56
N GLY A 696 -22.41 21.06 -5.89
CA GLY A 696 -21.16 20.77 -5.21
C GLY A 696 -21.32 19.94 -3.93
N GLU A 697 -22.50 19.40 -3.69
CA GLU A 697 -22.87 18.56 -2.55
C GLU A 697 -22.40 17.12 -2.79
N LEU A 698 -22.04 16.41 -1.72
CA LEU A 698 -21.46 15.08 -1.78
C LEU A 698 -22.49 14.02 -1.38
N GLU A 699 -22.83 13.18 -2.34
CA GLU A 699 -23.88 12.18 -2.22
C GLU A 699 -23.30 10.79 -2.49
N ALA A 700 -23.70 9.81 -1.71
CA ALA A 700 -23.14 8.46 -1.78
C ALA A 700 -24.22 7.40 -2.03
N SER A 701 -23.82 6.27 -2.59
CA SER A 701 -24.62 5.06 -2.56
C SER A 701 -24.69 4.49 -1.12
N GLU A 702 -25.55 3.50 -0.92
CA GLU A 702 -25.41 2.62 0.25
C GLU A 702 -24.08 1.85 0.23
N TRP A 703 -23.71 1.29 1.38
CA TRP A 703 -22.52 0.47 1.52
C TRP A 703 -22.75 -0.94 0.95
N TYR A 704 -21.89 -1.36 0.02
CA TYR A 704 -21.83 -2.73 -0.49
C TYR A 704 -20.86 -3.54 0.35
N THR A 705 -21.31 -4.68 0.86
CA THR A 705 -20.43 -5.63 1.58
C THR A 705 -19.70 -6.51 0.58
N VAL A 706 -18.38 -6.56 0.65
CA VAL A 706 -17.50 -7.33 -0.24
C VAL A 706 -17.31 -8.73 0.33
N ASP A 707 -18.37 -9.53 0.24
CA ASP A 707 -18.43 -10.92 0.73
C ASP A 707 -18.23 -11.96 -0.38
N TRP A 708 -17.71 -11.52 -1.54
CA TRP A 708 -17.49 -12.36 -2.70
C TRP A 708 -16.03 -12.39 -3.11
N LEU A 709 -15.67 -13.44 -3.85
CA LEU A 709 -14.38 -13.59 -4.49
C LEU A 709 -14.48 -13.45 -6.01
N GLY A 710 -13.56 -12.68 -6.59
CA GLY A 710 -13.49 -12.46 -8.02
C GLY A 710 -14.30 -11.28 -8.54
N TRP A 711 -14.39 -11.16 -9.86
CA TRP A 711 -15.10 -10.08 -10.52
C TRP A 711 -16.62 -10.15 -10.34
N LYS A 712 -17.22 -9.02 -9.98
CA LYS A 712 -18.66 -8.80 -9.90
C LYS A 712 -18.99 -7.39 -10.39
N LEU A 713 -19.98 -7.26 -11.26
CA LEU A 713 -20.52 -5.96 -11.62
C LEU A 713 -21.34 -5.40 -10.46
N VAL A 714 -20.96 -4.24 -9.95
CA VAL A 714 -21.72 -3.51 -8.93
C VAL A 714 -22.37 -2.29 -9.57
N SER A 715 -23.67 -2.11 -9.33
CA SER A 715 -24.48 -1.04 -9.91
C SER A 715 -25.15 -0.21 -8.82
N TRP A 716 -25.21 1.09 -9.03
CA TRP A 716 -26.04 2.05 -8.28
C TRP A 716 -26.99 2.74 -9.25
N ASP A 717 -28.27 2.37 -9.20
CA ASP A 717 -29.32 3.04 -9.97
C ASP A 717 -29.68 4.36 -9.27
N MET A 718 -28.98 5.44 -9.65
CA MET A 718 -29.13 6.75 -9.01
C MET A 718 -30.55 7.34 -9.10
N ALA A 719 -31.40 6.81 -9.99
CA ALA A 719 -32.79 7.25 -10.09
C ALA A 719 -33.72 6.56 -9.08
N ASN A 720 -33.43 5.31 -8.71
CA ASN A 720 -34.34 4.45 -7.98
C ASN A 720 -33.80 3.96 -6.63
N ASP A 721 -32.47 3.90 -6.47
CA ASP A 721 -31.82 3.43 -5.25
C ASP A 721 -31.69 4.56 -4.21
N PRO A 722 -31.56 4.21 -2.91
CA PRO A 722 -31.32 5.20 -1.86
C PRO A 722 -30.05 6.02 -2.10
N VAL A 723 -30.12 7.31 -1.75
CA VAL A 723 -29.01 8.26 -1.77
C VAL A 723 -28.68 8.66 -0.33
N VAL A 724 -27.41 8.55 0.03
CA VAL A 724 -26.90 8.82 1.38
C VAL A 724 -26.08 10.11 1.36
N ALA A 725 -26.51 11.10 2.13
CA ALA A 725 -25.74 12.32 2.33
C ALA A 725 -24.36 12.03 2.96
N TRP A 726 -23.30 12.62 2.41
CA TRP A 726 -21.96 12.57 3.00
C TRP A 726 -21.32 13.95 3.06
N ALA A 727 -20.61 14.24 4.15
CA ALA A 727 -19.98 15.55 4.41
C ALA A 727 -20.95 16.74 4.28
N ASN A 728 -20.95 17.46 3.16
CA ASN A 728 -21.84 18.59 2.87
C ASN A 728 -23.12 18.20 2.09
N GLY A 729 -23.36 16.90 1.88
CA GLY A 729 -24.56 16.38 1.21
C GLY A 729 -25.88 16.59 1.95
N ASN A 730 -26.97 16.47 1.20
CA ASN A 730 -28.35 16.58 1.67
C ASN A 730 -29.22 15.35 1.32
N GLY A 731 -28.68 14.35 0.63
CA GLY A 731 -29.39 13.12 0.27
C GLY A 731 -30.20 13.24 -1.02
N THR A 732 -29.94 14.25 -1.85
CA THR A 732 -30.62 14.49 -3.12
C THR A 732 -29.61 14.71 -4.23
N LEU A 733 -29.78 14.03 -5.37
CA LEU A 733 -28.91 14.21 -6.54
C LEU A 733 -29.39 15.34 -7.44
N ASN A 734 -28.68 16.47 -7.46
CA ASN A 734 -29.06 17.64 -8.25
C ASN A 734 -28.23 17.78 -9.53
N GLY A 735 -28.91 18.00 -10.65
CA GLY A 735 -28.28 18.45 -11.90
C GLY A 735 -27.25 17.47 -12.48
N THR A 736 -26.09 18.00 -12.84
CA THR A 736 -25.00 17.25 -13.48
C THR A 736 -24.01 16.78 -12.42
N LEU A 737 -23.83 15.46 -12.35
CA LEU A 737 -23.00 14.77 -11.39
C LEU A 737 -21.64 14.41 -11.99
N TYR A 738 -20.67 14.12 -11.13
CA TYR A 738 -19.44 13.40 -11.48
C TYR A 738 -18.96 12.59 -10.28
N LEU A 739 -18.17 11.54 -10.53
CA LEU A 739 -17.60 10.74 -9.45
C LEU A 739 -16.65 11.59 -8.59
N ASP A 740 -16.84 11.56 -7.28
CA ASP A 740 -15.91 12.12 -6.30
C ASP A 740 -14.93 11.06 -5.82
N SER A 741 -15.41 9.92 -5.32
CA SER A 741 -14.54 8.89 -4.73
C SER A 741 -15.16 7.51 -4.70
N TYR A 742 -14.30 6.50 -4.58
CA TYR A 742 -14.66 5.28 -3.87
C TYR A 742 -14.38 5.46 -2.39
N GLN A 743 -15.24 4.90 -1.54
CA GLN A 743 -14.99 4.87 -0.10
C GLN A 743 -15.03 3.45 0.40
N LEU A 744 -14.09 3.09 1.27
CA LEU A 744 -14.03 1.81 1.96
C LEU A 744 -14.18 2.01 3.47
N THR A 745 -14.71 1.01 4.17
CA THR A 745 -14.80 1.01 5.64
C THR A 745 -14.65 -0.39 6.22
N TYR A 746 -14.15 -0.45 7.45
CA TYR A 746 -13.90 -1.68 8.20
C TYR A 746 -15.19 -2.26 8.80
N THR A 747 -15.38 -3.56 8.66
CA THR A 747 -16.42 -4.30 9.39
C THR A 747 -15.81 -4.98 10.61
N PRO A 748 -16.20 -4.62 11.85
CA PRO A 748 -15.64 -5.24 13.06
C PRO A 748 -15.74 -6.77 13.06
N GLY A 749 -14.61 -7.43 13.33
CA GLY A 749 -14.50 -8.89 13.34
C GLY A 749 -14.11 -9.52 11.99
N GLN A 750 -14.03 -8.71 10.93
CA GLN A 750 -13.44 -9.13 9.66
C GLN A 750 -11.92 -8.92 9.63
N PRO A 751 -11.19 -9.52 8.67
CA PRO A 751 -9.77 -9.26 8.45
C PRO A 751 -9.47 -7.76 8.34
N SER A 752 -8.40 -7.34 9.03
CA SER A 752 -7.95 -5.94 9.05
C SER A 752 -7.13 -5.57 7.83
N THR A 753 -6.63 -6.53 7.07
CA THR A 753 -5.86 -6.29 5.85
C THR A 753 -6.47 -7.04 4.66
N GLY A 754 -6.29 -6.49 3.46
CA GLY A 754 -6.81 -7.09 2.24
C GLY A 754 -6.69 -6.15 1.05
N PHE A 755 -7.44 -6.45 0.00
CA PHE A 755 -7.43 -5.63 -1.22
C PHE A 755 -8.80 -5.62 -1.90
N ILE A 756 -9.03 -4.63 -2.75
CA ILE A 756 -10.17 -4.61 -3.66
C ILE A 756 -9.72 -4.03 -4.99
N LEU A 757 -10.24 -4.53 -6.11
CA LEU A 757 -9.95 -3.96 -7.41
C LEU A 757 -11.19 -3.42 -8.10
N PHE A 758 -10.99 -2.39 -8.89
CA PHE A 758 -12.01 -1.74 -9.70
C PHE A 758 -11.57 -1.68 -11.15
N ASP A 759 -12.51 -1.96 -12.04
CA ASP A 759 -12.32 -1.83 -13.49
C ASP A 759 -13.61 -1.29 -14.14
N ASP A 760 -13.45 -0.69 -15.33
CA ASP A 760 -14.52 -0.16 -16.18
C ASP A 760 -15.62 0.62 -15.42
N LEU A 761 -15.24 1.68 -14.71
CA LEU A 761 -16.21 2.58 -14.09
C LEU A 761 -16.93 3.40 -15.18
N ARG A 762 -18.25 3.25 -15.22
CA ARG A 762 -19.11 3.85 -16.25
C ARG A 762 -20.46 4.30 -15.72
N ALA A 763 -21.05 5.30 -16.36
CA ALA A 763 -22.42 5.74 -16.14
C ALA A 763 -23.28 5.41 -17.37
N VAL A 764 -24.20 4.46 -17.23
CA VAL A 764 -24.99 3.92 -18.34
C VAL A 764 -26.45 4.34 -18.30
N GLU A 765 -27.07 4.40 -19.48
CA GLU A 765 -28.52 4.49 -19.66
C GLU A 765 -29.01 3.20 -20.30
N MET A 766 -29.93 2.52 -19.62
CA MET A 766 -30.58 1.32 -20.15
C MET A 766 -31.70 1.70 -21.11
N GLY A 767 -31.85 0.92 -22.18
CA GLY A 767 -32.93 1.03 -23.12
C GLY A 767 -34.26 0.55 -22.55
N LEU A 768 -35.35 1.02 -23.17
CA LEU A 768 -36.71 0.62 -22.77
C LEU A 768 -36.85 -0.91 -22.88
N ALA A 769 -37.24 -1.54 -21.77
CA ALA A 769 -37.71 -2.92 -21.80
C ALA A 769 -38.89 -3.04 -22.77
N THR A 770 -38.90 -4.09 -23.59
CA THR A 770 -39.97 -4.34 -24.57
C THR A 770 -40.78 -5.60 -24.23
N SER A 771 -40.44 -6.28 -23.15
CA SER A 771 -41.14 -7.46 -22.65
C SER A 771 -41.71 -7.24 -21.25
N ASN A 772 -42.83 -7.91 -20.96
CA ASN A 772 -43.39 -7.96 -19.62
C ASN A 772 -42.44 -8.79 -18.75
N GLU A 773 -41.78 -8.16 -17.77
CA GLU A 773 -40.80 -8.76 -16.86
C GLU A 773 -41.32 -10.00 -16.11
N ASP A 774 -42.64 -10.19 -16.05
CA ASP A 774 -43.30 -11.30 -15.34
C ASP A 774 -43.13 -12.69 -15.98
N GLU A 775 -42.67 -12.81 -17.23
CA GLU A 775 -42.64 -14.11 -17.95
C GLU A 775 -41.27 -14.81 -18.00
N LEU A 776 -40.16 -14.12 -17.64
CA LEU A 776 -38.79 -14.65 -17.78
C LEU A 776 -38.14 -15.17 -16.49
N LEU A 777 -38.74 -14.94 -15.32
CA LEU A 777 -38.16 -15.30 -14.01
C LEU A 777 -38.70 -16.62 -13.41
N ALA A 778 -39.60 -17.32 -14.10
CA ALA A 778 -40.11 -18.60 -13.61
C ALA A 778 -39.27 -19.75 -14.16
N ASP A 779 -38.33 -20.25 -13.34
CA ASP A 779 -37.71 -21.56 -13.54
C ASP A 779 -38.85 -22.61 -13.66
N ILE A 780 -39.04 -23.18 -14.85
CA ILE A 780 -40.04 -24.23 -15.06
C ILE A 780 -39.33 -25.54 -14.69
N PRO A 781 -39.68 -26.17 -13.56
CA PRO A 781 -38.99 -27.39 -13.15
C PRO A 781 -39.28 -28.49 -14.16
N SER A 782 -38.29 -29.35 -14.45
CA SER A 782 -38.48 -30.49 -15.38
C SER A 782 -39.51 -31.51 -14.89
N ASP A 783 -39.75 -31.56 -13.57
CA ASP A 783 -40.67 -32.46 -12.88
C ASP A 783 -41.47 -31.71 -11.81
N ILE A 784 -42.52 -32.33 -11.29
CA ILE A 784 -43.23 -31.78 -10.13
C ILE A 784 -42.30 -31.67 -8.92
N LYS A 785 -42.26 -30.49 -8.29
CA LYS A 785 -41.47 -30.24 -7.06
C LYS A 785 -42.39 -29.82 -5.92
N LEU A 786 -42.09 -30.29 -4.72
CA LEU A 786 -42.70 -29.80 -3.48
C LEU A 786 -41.56 -29.42 -2.54
N ASN A 787 -41.38 -28.14 -2.27
CA ASN A 787 -40.33 -27.65 -1.38
C ASN A 787 -40.76 -27.80 0.08
N GLN A 788 -39.77 -27.76 0.98
CA GLN A 788 -40.05 -27.68 2.41
C GLN A 788 -40.84 -26.40 2.70
N ASN A 789 -41.89 -26.48 3.51
CA ASN A 789 -42.64 -25.30 3.93
C ASN A 789 -41.70 -24.37 4.72
N TYR A 790 -41.82 -23.06 4.53
CA TYR A 790 -41.02 -22.07 5.28
C TYR A 790 -41.91 -20.97 5.84
N PRO A 791 -41.75 -20.61 7.13
CA PRO A 791 -40.86 -21.25 8.12
C PRO A 791 -41.26 -22.71 8.45
N ASN A 792 -40.31 -23.52 8.93
CA ASN A 792 -40.58 -24.84 9.54
C ASN A 792 -39.53 -25.13 10.63
N PRO A 793 -39.90 -25.17 11.93
CA PRO A 793 -41.26 -25.05 12.46
C PRO A 793 -41.91 -23.67 12.23
N PHE A 794 -43.24 -23.60 12.22
CA PHE A 794 -44.00 -22.35 11.98
C PHE A 794 -45.02 -22.04 13.07
N ASN A 795 -45.44 -20.77 13.19
CA ASN A 795 -46.48 -20.30 14.11
C ASN A 795 -47.22 -19.05 13.59
N PRO A 796 -48.56 -19.07 13.38
CA PRO A 796 -49.37 -20.19 12.94
C PRO A 796 -49.41 -20.35 11.41
N SER A 797 -48.68 -19.50 10.65
CA SER A 797 -48.69 -19.50 9.18
C SER A 797 -47.36 -19.91 8.56
N THR A 798 -47.41 -20.62 7.44
CA THR A 798 -46.24 -21.00 6.62
C THR A 798 -46.56 -20.84 5.14
N ASN A 799 -45.54 -20.69 4.30
CA ASN A 799 -45.69 -20.79 2.86
C ASN A 799 -45.31 -22.21 2.38
N ILE A 800 -46.10 -22.75 1.46
CA ILE A 800 -45.85 -24.01 0.77
C ILE A 800 -45.50 -23.66 -0.67
N THR A 801 -44.23 -23.87 -1.03
CA THR A 801 -43.75 -23.63 -2.39
C THR A 801 -43.70 -24.94 -3.17
N PHE A 802 -44.22 -24.95 -4.40
CA PHE A 802 -44.23 -26.10 -5.28
C PHE A 802 -43.98 -25.68 -6.73
N GLY A 803 -43.49 -26.61 -7.54
CA GLY A 803 -43.13 -26.37 -8.93
C GLY A 803 -43.89 -27.29 -9.88
N LEU A 804 -44.33 -26.76 -11.01
CA LEU A 804 -45.08 -27.47 -12.05
C LEU A 804 -44.34 -27.44 -13.39
N PRO A 805 -44.09 -28.60 -14.03
CA PRO A 805 -43.42 -28.65 -15.33
C PRO A 805 -44.29 -28.16 -16.49
N GLN A 806 -45.61 -28.20 -16.33
CA GLN A 806 -46.59 -27.70 -17.29
C GLN A 806 -47.89 -27.31 -16.58
N HIS A 807 -48.78 -26.60 -17.26
CA HIS A 807 -50.10 -26.22 -16.72
C HIS A 807 -50.89 -27.45 -16.25
N SER A 808 -51.41 -27.45 -15.01
CA SER A 808 -52.04 -28.64 -14.41
C SER A 808 -53.04 -28.35 -13.30
N LYS A 809 -53.88 -29.35 -13.02
CA LYS A 809 -54.72 -29.35 -11.81
C LYS A 809 -53.86 -29.65 -10.59
N VAL A 810 -54.03 -28.86 -9.53
CA VAL A 810 -53.28 -28.93 -8.28
C VAL A 810 -54.24 -29.07 -7.11
N ASP A 811 -53.95 -30.02 -6.23
CA ASP A 811 -54.57 -30.19 -4.92
C ASP A 811 -53.48 -30.25 -3.84
N ILE A 812 -53.50 -29.30 -2.91
CA ILE A 812 -52.63 -29.28 -1.73
C ILE A 812 -53.48 -29.52 -0.51
N THR A 813 -53.26 -30.66 0.13
CA THR A 813 -54.03 -31.12 1.28
C THR A 813 -53.10 -31.45 2.45
N VAL A 814 -53.51 -31.04 3.66
CA VAL A 814 -52.79 -31.30 4.91
C VAL A 814 -53.50 -32.40 5.70
N TYR A 815 -52.72 -33.31 6.25
CA TYR A 815 -53.13 -34.46 7.06
C TYR A 815 -52.46 -34.43 8.42
N ASP A 816 -53.12 -34.99 9.42
CA ASP A 816 -52.47 -35.30 10.70
C ASP A 816 -51.68 -36.62 10.62
N MET A 817 -50.96 -36.96 11.70
CA MET A 817 -50.16 -38.19 11.77
C MET A 817 -50.98 -39.50 11.72
N LEU A 818 -52.30 -39.43 11.86
CA LEU A 818 -53.20 -40.57 11.69
C LEU A 818 -53.73 -40.68 10.25
N GLY A 819 -53.29 -39.79 9.35
CA GLY A 819 -53.73 -39.73 7.96
C GLY A 819 -55.11 -39.09 7.77
N ARG A 820 -55.67 -38.44 8.79
CA ARG A 820 -56.94 -37.72 8.66
C ARG A 820 -56.70 -36.37 7.99
N LYS A 821 -57.48 -36.05 6.96
CA LYS A 821 -57.42 -34.74 6.30
C LYS A 821 -57.87 -33.64 7.27
N VAL A 822 -57.01 -32.65 7.49
CA VAL A 822 -57.29 -31.52 8.40
C VAL A 822 -57.52 -30.20 7.67
N ALA A 823 -56.97 -30.03 6.46
CA ALA A 823 -57.20 -28.85 5.63
C ALA A 823 -56.95 -29.12 4.14
N THR A 824 -57.62 -28.37 3.26
CA THR A 824 -57.24 -28.23 1.85
C THR A 824 -56.75 -26.80 1.67
N VAL A 825 -55.46 -26.63 1.37
CA VAL A 825 -54.77 -25.34 1.27
C VAL A 825 -55.02 -24.70 -0.09
N PHE A 826 -55.05 -25.52 -1.14
CA PHE A 826 -55.34 -25.08 -2.49
C PHE A 826 -55.99 -26.21 -3.30
N ALA A 827 -57.00 -25.89 -4.09
CA ALA A 827 -57.59 -26.79 -5.07
C ALA A 827 -58.01 -25.99 -6.31
N GLY A 828 -57.33 -26.21 -7.44
CA GLY A 828 -57.55 -25.43 -8.66
C GLY A 828 -56.57 -25.79 -9.77
N THR A 829 -56.48 -24.96 -10.80
CA THR A 829 -55.46 -25.08 -11.86
C THR A 829 -54.41 -23.98 -11.71
N LYS A 830 -53.15 -24.31 -12.04
CA LYS A 830 -52.03 -23.38 -12.04
C LYS A 830 -51.21 -23.53 -13.33
N PRO A 831 -50.64 -22.44 -13.88
CA PRO A 831 -49.74 -22.51 -15.03
C PRO A 831 -48.41 -23.18 -14.66
N GLN A 832 -47.58 -23.47 -15.65
CA GLN A 832 -46.23 -24.00 -15.44
C GLN A 832 -45.34 -23.00 -14.67
N GLY A 833 -44.36 -23.49 -13.91
CA GLY A 833 -43.47 -22.68 -13.05
C GLY A 833 -43.63 -22.96 -11.55
N PHE A 834 -42.90 -22.19 -10.73
CA PHE A 834 -43.00 -22.25 -9.27
C PHE A 834 -44.16 -21.38 -8.74
N HIS A 835 -44.84 -21.91 -7.71
CA HIS A 835 -45.99 -21.30 -7.05
C HIS A 835 -45.78 -21.35 -5.55
N SER A 836 -46.28 -20.34 -4.84
CA SER A 836 -46.31 -20.30 -3.38
C SER A 836 -47.76 -20.12 -2.92
N VAL A 837 -48.20 -20.94 -1.98
CA VAL A 837 -49.49 -20.79 -1.29
C VAL A 837 -49.27 -20.69 0.20
N GLN A 838 -49.94 -19.73 0.84
CA GLN A 838 -49.88 -19.58 2.28
C GLN A 838 -50.86 -20.54 2.95
N PHE A 839 -50.43 -21.16 4.05
CA PHE A 839 -51.25 -22.00 4.91
C PHE A 839 -51.33 -21.37 6.30
N ASP A 840 -52.55 -21.06 6.75
CA ASP A 840 -52.85 -20.65 8.12
C ASP A 840 -53.38 -21.84 8.94
N ALA A 841 -52.63 -22.23 9.95
CA ALA A 841 -52.94 -23.32 10.86
C ALA A 841 -53.43 -22.84 12.24
N SER A 842 -53.94 -21.62 12.34
CA SER A 842 -54.46 -21.02 13.58
C SER A 842 -55.47 -21.91 14.32
N ASN A 843 -56.27 -22.69 13.59
CA ASN A 843 -57.28 -23.62 14.11
C ASN A 843 -56.76 -25.05 14.39
N LEU A 844 -55.47 -25.32 14.18
CA LEU A 844 -54.83 -26.61 14.46
C LEU A 844 -54.04 -26.57 15.78
N SER A 845 -53.69 -27.74 16.32
CA SER A 845 -52.91 -27.89 17.55
C SER A 845 -51.42 -28.05 17.23
N SER A 846 -50.51 -27.67 18.13
CA SER A 846 -49.07 -27.87 17.90
C SER A 846 -48.76 -29.35 17.66
N GLY A 847 -47.87 -29.64 16.71
CA GLY A 847 -47.56 -31.00 16.31
C GLY A 847 -47.00 -31.12 14.90
N ILE A 848 -46.77 -32.36 14.48
CA ILE A 848 -46.30 -32.70 13.14
C ILE A 848 -47.51 -32.98 12.24
N TYR A 849 -47.49 -32.40 11.04
CA TYR A 849 -48.48 -32.60 9.99
C TYR A 849 -47.79 -33.04 8.69
N ILE A 850 -48.53 -33.67 7.80
CA ILE A 850 -48.06 -34.04 6.46
C ILE A 850 -48.86 -33.22 5.46
N TYR A 851 -48.18 -32.50 4.56
CA TYR A 851 -48.81 -31.89 3.39
C TYR A 851 -48.46 -32.65 2.13
N GLN A 852 -49.43 -32.74 1.25
CA GLN A 852 -49.36 -33.49 0.01
C GLN A 852 -49.75 -32.59 -1.14
N LEU A 853 -48.89 -32.56 -2.16
CA LEU A 853 -49.17 -32.01 -3.47
C LEU A 853 -49.61 -33.16 -4.38
N ARG A 854 -50.81 -33.05 -4.96
CA ARG A 854 -51.31 -33.94 -6.00
C ARG A 854 -51.53 -33.15 -7.29
N THR A 855 -51.00 -33.68 -8.38
CA THR A 855 -51.19 -33.15 -9.73
C THR A 855 -51.54 -34.26 -10.71
N ASP A 856 -51.74 -33.90 -11.98
CA ASP A 856 -51.95 -34.85 -13.06
C ASP A 856 -50.69 -35.72 -13.35
N PHE A 857 -49.51 -35.31 -12.87
CA PHE A 857 -48.22 -36.01 -13.08
C PHE A 857 -47.75 -36.85 -11.90
N GLY A 858 -48.36 -36.71 -10.72
CA GLY A 858 -47.95 -37.48 -9.56
C GLY A 858 -48.37 -36.88 -8.23
N MET A 859 -47.79 -37.45 -7.17
CA MET A 859 -48.09 -37.07 -5.79
C MET A 859 -46.79 -37.03 -4.98
N ILE A 860 -46.53 -35.90 -4.32
CA ILE A 860 -45.36 -35.71 -3.43
C ILE A 860 -45.88 -35.27 -2.08
N SER A 861 -45.32 -35.79 -0.99
CA SER A 861 -45.68 -35.40 0.38
C SER A 861 -44.44 -35.00 1.19
N LYS A 862 -44.61 -34.06 2.12
CA LYS A 862 -43.57 -33.60 3.07
C LYS A 862 -44.18 -33.35 4.44
N GLN A 863 -43.34 -33.29 5.46
CA GLN A 863 -43.74 -33.03 6.85
C GLN A 863 -43.57 -31.55 7.21
N MET A 864 -44.44 -31.02 8.05
CA MET A 864 -44.34 -29.68 8.64
C MET A 864 -44.56 -29.76 10.16
N THR A 865 -43.96 -28.84 10.92
CA THR A 865 -44.05 -28.77 12.38
C THR A 865 -44.69 -27.44 12.78
N LEU A 866 -45.87 -27.50 13.38
CA LEU A 866 -46.55 -26.34 13.96
C LEU A 866 -46.15 -26.19 15.43
N LEU A 867 -45.61 -25.03 15.80
CA LEU A 867 -45.40 -24.62 17.19
C LEU A 867 -46.42 -23.54 17.51
N LYS A 868 -47.10 -23.63 18.66
CA LYS A 868 -47.92 -22.53 19.18
C LYS A 868 -47.23 -21.90 20.36
#